data_AF-A0A1K1ND23-F1
#
_entry.id   AF-A0A1K1ND23-F1
#
_cell.length_a   1.000
_cell.length_b   1.000
_cell.length_c   1.000
_cell.angle_alpha   90.00
_cell.angle_beta   90.00
_cell.angle_gamma   90.00
#
_symmetry.space_group_name_H-M   'P 1'
#
loop_
_entity.id
_entity.type
_entity.pdbx_description
1 polymer ?
#
loop_
_entity_poly.entity_id
_entity_poly.type
_entity_poly.pdbx_seq_one_letter_code
_entity_poly.pdbx_strand_id
1 'polypeptide(L)'
;MFYKSFGLALLLFGHLMPSQAKDPEYPAITIPANLKEKAHAVKRLEELSVKLVNPGEVRVTRHYVITVLDAKGDKYASIHEYYNKLRDVRTIKGRLIDQLGFEVSKMKQSDVSDVSGVGDQALMSDTRYKLYSFNYKVYPYTVDIETEVRYNHAFYLPDWMPQEDENYAVEQSKLVVTVPADYTLRYKAFRYTGEPVQATEKDSHTYTWEVKGMTAMPEEDYVAEDYDRTTTVMLAPSSFEMQDYKGTMNSWEEMGHFIYTLNQGRDLLPDNIKKTVHELTDGKSEKEKIEILYRYLQQHTRYILITLGIGGLQTFDANSVATKGYGDCKALSNYMVALLKEAGVQANYVLVQAGDTNTQLVEDFPSTQFNHMIACVPGKKDTTWLECTSNTLPVGYLSSFTAGRPVLVVADKGSALVRTPTYGMDQNQRLRRIAATVSETGDMQVKINTHSTALQQDYAQEMIHSLSHDKILEKLRNDHLLPSYDVNKYEAKEINGAVPAVDEEMEINAHSYATVSGKRMFLEPNLLSKVSSKLESAEVRMSPVNIYSPFIKVDTVVITIPAGYTPESVPQPVTVKSNFGEYTSGITVKDNQIVFTRRYCNKAGIFPASEWVNFAAFNNAVYKADRARVVLVKQ
;
A
#
# COMPACT_ATOMS: atom_id res chain seq x y z
N MET A 1 99.77 -29.26 -24.90
CA MET A 1 99.57 -27.81 -24.74
C MET A 1 98.07 -27.58 -24.56
N PHE A 2 97.66 -27.03 -23.42
CA PHE A 2 96.27 -26.87 -22.99
C PHE A 2 95.52 -25.76 -23.77
N TYR A 3 94.32 -26.01 -24.27
CA TYR A 3 93.26 -25.02 -24.57
C TYR A 3 91.90 -25.71 -24.36
N LYS A 4 91.20 -25.47 -23.23
CA LYS A 4 90.18 -24.43 -22.97
C LYS A 4 88.92 -24.57 -23.85
N SER A 5 87.88 -25.15 -23.25
CA SER A 5 86.50 -25.15 -23.73
C SER A 5 85.71 -24.03 -23.02
N PHE A 6 84.94 -23.25 -23.78
CA PHE A 6 84.06 -22.18 -23.28
C PHE A 6 82.74 -22.77 -22.78
N GLY A 7 82.39 -22.50 -21.51
CA GLY A 7 81.06 -22.75 -20.95
C GLY A 7 80.35 -21.41 -20.73
N LEU A 8 79.20 -21.24 -21.39
CA LEU A 8 78.30 -20.09 -21.24
C LEU A 8 77.37 -20.34 -20.05
N ALA A 9 77.45 -19.52 -19.00
CA ALA A 9 76.50 -19.54 -17.87
C ALA A 9 75.51 -18.37 -18.01
N LEU A 10 74.23 -18.68 -18.22
CA LEU A 10 73.13 -17.72 -18.16
C LEU A 10 72.65 -17.62 -16.70
N LEU A 11 72.82 -16.45 -16.07
CA LEU A 11 72.23 -16.10 -14.79
C LEU A 11 70.89 -15.37 -15.04
N LEU A 12 69.78 -16.05 -14.79
CA LEU A 12 68.43 -15.47 -14.74
C LEU A 12 68.19 -14.94 -13.31
N PHE A 13 68.30 -13.63 -13.13
CA PHE A 13 67.79 -12.95 -11.93
C PHE A 13 66.28 -12.72 -12.12
N GLY A 14 65.46 -13.55 -11.47
CA GLY A 14 64.03 -13.31 -11.32
C GLY A 14 63.78 -12.26 -10.24
N HIS A 15 63.35 -11.05 -10.63
CA HIS A 15 62.77 -10.09 -9.72
C HIS A 15 61.31 -10.48 -9.43
N LEU A 16 61.08 -11.20 -8.33
CA LEU A 16 59.75 -11.32 -7.71
C LEU A 16 59.45 -9.98 -7.01
N MET A 17 58.61 -9.17 -7.63
CA MET A 17 57.95 -8.07 -6.90
C MET A 17 56.80 -8.65 -6.07
N PRO A 18 56.70 -8.34 -4.76
CA PRO A 18 55.55 -8.74 -3.97
C PRO A 18 54.34 -7.93 -4.43
N SER A 19 53.41 -8.58 -5.11
CA SER A 19 52.03 -8.10 -5.22
C SER A 19 51.42 -8.13 -3.82
N GLN A 20 51.25 -6.98 -3.18
CA GLN A 20 50.41 -6.87 -1.99
C GLN A 20 48.96 -7.09 -2.44
N ALA A 21 48.47 -8.33 -2.34
CA ALA A 21 47.04 -8.59 -2.45
C ALA A 21 46.34 -7.77 -1.36
N LYS A 22 45.31 -7.00 -1.74
CA LYS A 22 44.45 -6.31 -0.77
C LYS A 22 43.84 -7.33 0.19
N ASP A 23 43.76 -6.96 1.47
CA ASP A 23 43.04 -7.75 2.45
C ASP A 23 41.57 -7.92 2.03
N PRO A 24 40.96 -9.10 2.26
CA PRO A 24 39.59 -9.36 1.84
C PRO A 24 38.61 -8.51 2.66
N GLU A 25 37.69 -7.83 1.97
CA GLU A 25 36.69 -6.94 2.56
C GLU A 25 35.32 -7.62 2.58
N TYR A 26 34.65 -7.63 3.73
CA TYR A 26 33.32 -8.26 3.91
C TYR A 26 33.17 -9.73 3.43
N PRO A 27 34.10 -10.67 3.71
CA PRO A 27 33.87 -12.08 3.37
C PRO A 27 32.54 -12.60 3.94
N ALA A 28 31.78 -13.38 3.18
CA ALA A 28 30.46 -13.86 3.63
C ALA A 28 30.56 -14.79 4.86
N ILE A 29 31.72 -15.43 5.06
CA ILE A 29 31.99 -16.29 6.21
C ILE A 29 32.03 -15.51 7.54
N THR A 30 32.30 -14.19 7.51
CA THR A 30 32.34 -13.37 8.73
C THR A 30 30.95 -12.96 9.21
N ILE A 31 29.89 -13.19 8.43
CA ILE A 31 28.51 -12.94 8.86
C ILE A 31 28.17 -13.90 10.01
N PRO A 32 27.75 -13.39 11.19
CA PRO A 32 27.27 -14.23 12.29
C PRO A 32 26.17 -15.20 11.85
N ALA A 33 26.20 -16.43 12.36
CA ALA A 33 25.29 -17.49 11.92
C ALA A 33 23.80 -17.13 12.11
N ASN A 34 23.46 -16.48 13.23
CA ASN A 34 22.10 -16.05 13.54
C ASN A 34 21.56 -14.96 12.59
N LEU A 35 22.44 -14.19 11.92
CA LEU A 35 22.01 -13.19 10.93
C LEU A 35 21.75 -13.78 9.54
N LYS A 36 22.17 -15.03 9.30
CA LYS A 36 21.87 -15.77 8.07
C LYS A 36 20.59 -16.59 8.19
N GLU A 37 20.15 -16.88 9.40
CA GLU A 37 18.94 -17.66 9.64
C GLU A 37 17.71 -16.90 9.13
N LYS A 38 16.96 -17.53 8.21
CA LYS A 38 15.77 -16.97 7.54
C LYS A 38 16.01 -15.66 6.77
N ALA A 39 17.27 -15.26 6.56
CA ALA A 39 17.62 -14.07 5.81
C ALA A 39 17.89 -14.41 4.34
N HIS A 40 17.43 -13.55 3.43
CA HIS A 40 17.82 -13.56 2.02
C HIS A 40 18.91 -12.52 1.72
N ALA A 41 19.05 -11.50 2.58
CA ALA A 41 20.12 -10.52 2.54
C ALA A 41 20.50 -10.05 3.95
N VAL A 42 21.75 -9.60 4.10
CA VAL A 42 22.27 -9.04 5.35
C VAL A 42 22.90 -7.67 5.06
N LYS A 43 22.35 -6.61 5.66
CA LYS A 43 22.98 -5.29 5.74
C LYS A 43 24.18 -5.39 6.67
N ARG A 44 25.37 -5.52 6.08
CA ARG A 44 26.65 -5.58 6.78
C ARG A 44 26.97 -4.26 7.47
N LEU A 45 26.65 -3.17 6.80
CA LEU A 45 26.88 -1.81 7.25
C LEU A 45 25.84 -0.88 6.62
N GLU A 46 25.41 0.12 7.37
CA GLU A 46 24.82 1.34 6.82
C GLU A 46 25.22 2.54 7.67
N GLU A 47 25.58 3.63 7.00
CA GLU A 47 25.58 4.96 7.57
C GLU A 47 24.71 5.88 6.69
N LEU A 48 23.59 6.31 7.27
CA LEU A 48 22.73 7.35 6.70
C LEU A 48 23.06 8.67 7.41
N SER A 49 23.66 9.60 6.67
CA SER A 49 23.97 10.94 7.15
C SER A 49 23.01 11.97 6.57
N VAL A 50 22.28 12.68 7.42
CA VAL A 50 21.35 13.76 7.07
C VAL A 50 21.88 15.08 7.63
N LYS A 51 22.42 15.93 6.76
CA LYS A 51 22.94 17.25 7.12
C LYS A 51 21.97 18.34 6.66
N LEU A 52 21.25 18.93 7.59
CA LEU A 52 20.49 20.16 7.35
C LEU A 52 21.49 21.32 7.30
N VAL A 53 21.73 21.85 6.11
CA VAL A 53 22.70 22.96 5.91
C VAL A 53 22.06 24.27 6.36
N ASN A 54 20.80 24.46 5.97
CA ASN A 54 19.92 25.53 6.40
C ASN A 54 18.47 25.09 6.10
N PRO A 55 17.43 25.86 6.50
CA PRO A 55 16.03 25.48 6.24
C PRO A 55 15.68 25.23 4.76
N GLY A 56 16.46 25.72 3.79
CA GLY A 56 16.28 25.50 2.35
C GLY A 56 17.21 24.47 1.71
N GLU A 57 18.07 23.78 2.47
CA GLU A 57 18.97 22.78 1.90
C GLU A 57 19.31 21.66 2.88
N VAL A 58 19.13 20.41 2.42
CA VAL A 58 19.52 19.19 3.12
C VAL A 58 20.44 18.34 2.24
N ARG A 59 21.50 17.80 2.81
CA ARG A 59 22.39 16.82 2.17
C ARG A 59 22.18 15.46 2.82
N VAL A 60 21.87 14.47 2.01
CA VAL A 60 21.68 13.08 2.44
C VAL A 60 22.77 12.24 1.79
N THR A 61 23.64 11.66 2.62
CA THR A 61 24.65 10.71 2.18
C THR A 61 24.32 9.36 2.76
N ARG A 62 24.30 8.32 1.93
CA ARG A 62 24.05 6.95 2.36
C ARG A 62 25.18 6.06 1.90
N HIS A 63 25.90 5.45 2.83
CA HIS A 63 26.85 4.37 2.55
C HIS A 63 26.29 3.08 3.10
N TYR A 64 26.11 2.06 2.27
CA TYR A 64 25.58 0.78 2.72
C TYR A 64 26.26 -0.40 2.01
N VAL A 65 26.40 -1.49 2.77
CA VAL A 65 27.02 -2.73 2.33
C VAL A 65 26.03 -3.86 2.59
N ILE A 66 25.62 -4.57 1.54
CA ILE A 66 24.63 -5.65 1.63
C ILE A 66 25.22 -6.92 1.04
N THR A 67 25.25 -7.99 1.83
CA THR A 67 25.52 -9.34 1.32
C THR A 67 24.20 -10.00 0.94
N VAL A 68 24.04 -10.36 -0.33
CA VAL A 68 22.94 -11.15 -0.85
C VAL A 68 23.27 -12.64 -0.69
N LEU A 69 22.40 -13.37 0.00
CA LEU A 69 22.63 -14.78 0.36
C LEU A 69 22.07 -15.75 -0.69
N ASP A 70 21.01 -15.36 -1.39
CA ASP A 70 20.36 -16.15 -2.43
C ASP A 70 19.56 -15.26 -3.41
N ALA A 71 18.93 -15.88 -4.41
CA ALA A 71 18.19 -15.17 -5.46
C ALA A 71 17.01 -14.32 -4.98
N LYS A 72 16.39 -14.62 -3.83
CA LYS A 72 15.31 -13.80 -3.28
C LYS A 72 15.83 -12.47 -2.73
N GLY A 73 17.11 -12.40 -2.35
CA GLY A 73 17.76 -11.19 -1.85
C GLY A 73 18.23 -10.22 -2.94
N ASP A 74 18.17 -10.61 -4.22
CA ASP A 74 18.67 -9.78 -5.33
C ASP A 74 18.02 -8.39 -5.39
N LYS A 75 16.75 -8.27 -4.97
CA LYS A 75 16.01 -7.00 -4.98
C LYS A 75 16.70 -5.90 -4.15
N TYR A 76 17.47 -6.28 -3.12
CA TYR A 76 18.19 -5.35 -2.25
C TYR A 76 19.57 -4.92 -2.77
N ALA A 77 20.10 -5.58 -3.81
CA ALA A 77 21.41 -5.26 -4.39
C ALA A 77 21.34 -4.28 -5.57
N SER A 78 20.14 -3.84 -5.94
CA SER A 78 19.93 -2.85 -7.00
C SER A 78 20.00 -1.43 -6.46
N ILE A 79 20.63 -0.54 -7.23
CA ILE A 79 20.66 0.88 -6.95
C ILE A 79 19.42 1.50 -7.57
N HIS A 80 18.64 2.18 -6.74
CA HIS A 80 17.44 2.89 -7.15
C HIS A 80 17.39 4.26 -6.47
N GLU A 81 17.84 5.30 -7.19
CA GLU A 81 17.83 6.67 -6.68
C GLU A 81 17.00 7.58 -7.58
N TYR A 82 15.96 8.19 -7.01
CA TYR A 82 15.12 9.12 -7.77
C TYR A 82 15.62 10.57 -7.67
N TYR A 83 15.26 11.39 -8.63
CA TYR A 83 15.54 12.82 -8.61
C TYR A 83 14.45 13.57 -9.35
N ASN A 84 14.29 14.85 -9.03
CA ASN A 84 13.32 15.76 -9.64
C ASN A 84 13.78 17.21 -9.42
N LYS A 85 12.93 18.21 -9.64
CA LYS A 85 13.32 19.62 -9.40
C LYS A 85 13.60 19.96 -7.93
N LEU A 86 13.28 19.07 -6.99
CA LEU A 86 13.45 19.27 -5.54
C LEU A 86 14.61 18.45 -4.95
N ARG A 87 15.01 17.38 -5.63
CA ARG A 87 16.01 16.40 -5.21
C ARG A 87 17.01 16.17 -6.34
N ASP A 88 18.30 16.42 -6.11
CA ASP A 88 19.38 16.16 -7.07
C ASP A 88 20.28 15.03 -6.60
N VAL A 89 20.44 13.96 -7.40
CA VAL A 89 21.46 12.93 -7.15
C VAL A 89 22.83 13.48 -7.55
N ARG A 90 23.74 13.59 -6.58
CA ARG A 90 25.09 14.17 -6.74
C ARG A 90 26.13 13.12 -7.07
N THR A 91 26.11 12.02 -6.32
CA THR A 91 27.03 10.91 -6.55
C THR A 91 26.32 9.58 -6.35
N ILE A 92 26.75 8.59 -7.13
CA ILE A 92 26.44 7.17 -6.93
C ILE A 92 27.77 6.45 -7.16
N LYS A 93 28.19 5.63 -6.22
CA LYS A 93 29.32 4.71 -6.36
C LYS A 93 28.82 3.33 -5.97
N GLY A 94 29.33 2.31 -6.64
CA GLY A 94 28.99 0.94 -6.33
C GLY A 94 30.13 0.01 -6.70
N ARG A 95 30.35 -1.03 -5.91
CA ARG A 95 31.22 -2.16 -6.27
C ARG A 95 30.61 -3.48 -5.83
N LEU A 96 30.98 -4.52 -6.56
CA LEU A 96 30.62 -5.90 -6.31
C LEU A 96 31.82 -6.63 -5.71
N ILE A 97 31.57 -7.38 -4.65
CA ILE A 97 32.55 -8.17 -3.92
C ILE A 97 32.06 -9.63 -3.89
N ASP A 98 32.95 -10.59 -4.13
CA ASP A 98 32.60 -12.01 -4.07
C ASP A 98 32.45 -12.53 -2.63
N GLN A 99 32.08 -13.81 -2.50
CA GLN A 99 31.95 -14.47 -1.19
C GLN A 99 33.24 -14.47 -0.33
N LEU A 100 34.41 -14.38 -0.97
CA LEU A 100 35.72 -14.43 -0.30
C LEU A 100 36.20 -13.03 0.13
N GLY A 101 35.50 -11.97 -0.29
CA GLY A 101 35.83 -10.60 0.04
C GLY A 101 36.70 -9.89 -1.00
N PHE A 102 36.79 -10.42 -2.22
CA PHE A 102 37.54 -9.78 -3.31
C PHE A 102 36.62 -9.00 -4.24
N GLU A 103 37.07 -7.80 -4.63
CA GLU A 103 36.35 -6.96 -5.60
C GLU A 103 36.30 -7.66 -6.97
N VAL A 104 35.09 -7.91 -7.47
CA VAL A 104 34.83 -8.53 -8.78
C VAL A 104 34.64 -7.48 -9.84
N SER A 105 33.91 -6.41 -9.51
CA SER A 105 33.60 -5.34 -10.46
C SER A 105 33.26 -4.03 -9.76
N LYS A 106 33.33 -2.94 -10.53
CA LYS A 106 32.90 -1.60 -10.12
C LYS A 106 31.86 -1.08 -11.08
N MET A 107 30.86 -0.39 -10.53
CA MET A 107 29.88 0.34 -11.30
C MET A 107 30.58 1.44 -12.11
N LYS A 108 30.24 1.53 -13.39
CA LYS A 108 30.62 2.67 -14.24
C LYS A 108 29.42 3.61 -14.36
N GLN A 109 29.68 4.92 -14.34
CA GLN A 109 28.61 5.92 -14.50
C GLN A 109 27.88 5.77 -15.84
N SER A 110 28.56 5.28 -16.88
CA SER A 110 27.98 5.01 -18.20
C SER A 110 26.89 3.93 -18.19
N ASP A 111 26.90 3.06 -17.17
CA ASP A 111 26.02 1.89 -17.11
C ASP A 111 24.78 2.17 -16.24
N VAL A 112 24.74 3.32 -15.55
CA VAL A 112 23.60 3.76 -14.76
C VAL A 112 22.51 4.24 -15.71
N SER A 113 21.40 3.50 -15.74
CA SER A 113 20.25 3.86 -16.55
C SER A 113 19.52 5.06 -15.95
N ASP A 114 19.06 5.95 -16.82
CA ASP A 114 18.30 7.14 -16.44
C ASP A 114 16.92 7.07 -17.08
N VAL A 115 15.92 6.70 -16.28
CA VAL A 115 14.56 6.41 -16.75
C VAL A 115 13.55 7.41 -16.21
N SER A 116 12.51 7.67 -17.01
CA SER A 116 11.38 8.49 -16.57
C SER A 116 10.63 7.78 -15.44
N GLY A 117 10.23 8.53 -14.41
CA GLY A 117 9.35 8.05 -13.34
C GLY A 117 7.86 8.22 -13.62
N VAL A 118 7.50 8.52 -14.88
CA VAL A 118 6.11 8.64 -15.34
C VAL A 118 5.52 7.25 -15.50
N GLY A 119 4.59 6.86 -14.62
CA GLY A 119 3.73 5.68 -14.80
C GLY A 119 2.52 5.97 -15.69
N ASP A 120 1.73 4.95 -16.02
CA ASP A 120 0.61 5.03 -16.98
C ASP A 120 -0.47 6.07 -16.60
N GLN A 121 -0.58 6.42 -15.32
CA GLN A 121 -1.54 7.42 -14.81
C GLN A 121 -0.99 8.86 -14.75
N ALA A 122 0.29 9.06 -15.05
CA ALA A 122 0.92 10.38 -15.02
C ALA A 122 0.99 11.01 -16.41
N LEU A 123 0.41 12.19 -16.60
CA LEU A 123 0.59 12.95 -17.85
C LEU A 123 2.00 13.56 -17.91
N MET A 124 2.49 14.03 -16.77
CA MET A 124 3.77 14.71 -16.68
C MET A 124 4.31 14.64 -15.26
N SER A 125 5.52 14.11 -15.12
CA SER A 125 6.30 14.19 -13.89
C SER A 125 7.74 14.58 -14.21
N ASP A 126 8.36 15.34 -13.33
CA ASP A 126 9.81 15.60 -13.36
C ASP A 126 10.60 14.54 -12.60
N THR A 127 9.92 13.55 -12.03
CA THR A 127 10.55 12.41 -11.37
C THR A 127 11.27 11.54 -12.39
N ARG A 128 12.53 11.24 -12.11
CA ARG A 128 13.39 10.35 -12.87
C ARG A 128 14.15 9.44 -11.92
N TYR A 129 14.56 8.28 -12.41
CA TYR A 129 15.26 7.28 -11.61
C TYR A 129 16.62 6.94 -12.23
N LYS A 130 17.65 6.92 -11.38
CA LYS A 130 18.95 6.32 -11.65
C LYS A 130 18.88 4.86 -11.21
N LEU A 131 19.00 3.94 -12.17
CA LEU A 131 18.89 2.50 -11.95
C LEU A 131 20.19 1.81 -12.32
N TYR A 132 20.67 0.93 -11.45
CA TYR A 132 21.79 0.04 -11.76
C TYR A 132 21.67 -1.28 -11.01
N SER A 133 22.07 -2.37 -11.68
CA SER A 133 22.20 -3.69 -11.06
C SER A 133 23.46 -4.35 -11.61
N PHE A 134 24.22 -4.99 -10.72
CA PHE A 134 25.38 -5.79 -11.12
C PHE A 134 24.98 -7.07 -11.86
N ASN A 135 23.72 -7.50 -11.77
CA ASN A 135 23.18 -8.72 -12.38
C ASN A 135 24.03 -9.98 -12.09
N TYR A 136 24.68 -10.01 -10.92
CA TYR A 136 25.53 -11.10 -10.49
C TYR A 136 24.70 -12.19 -9.81
N LYS A 137 24.87 -13.44 -10.23
CA LYS A 137 24.02 -14.58 -9.80
C LYS A 137 24.82 -15.72 -9.16
N VAL A 138 25.99 -15.40 -8.60
CA VAL A 138 26.80 -16.34 -7.82
C VAL A 138 26.70 -15.92 -6.36
N TYR A 139 26.06 -16.75 -5.54
CA TYR A 139 25.76 -16.43 -4.15
C TYR A 139 26.68 -17.18 -3.18
N PRO A 140 26.97 -16.60 -2.01
CA PRO A 140 26.65 -15.22 -1.63
C PRO A 140 27.56 -14.20 -2.34
N TYR A 141 27.09 -12.96 -2.48
CA TYR A 141 27.90 -11.84 -2.96
C TYR A 141 27.55 -10.57 -2.20
N THR A 142 28.43 -9.58 -2.23
CA THR A 142 28.24 -8.32 -1.50
C THR A 142 28.25 -7.14 -2.47
N VAL A 143 27.32 -6.21 -2.29
CA VAL A 143 27.38 -4.87 -2.90
C VAL A 143 27.76 -3.85 -1.84
N ASP A 144 28.61 -2.91 -2.23
CA ASP A 144 29.04 -1.78 -1.41
C ASP A 144 28.75 -0.50 -2.19
N ILE A 145 27.80 0.30 -1.70
CA ILE A 145 27.17 1.40 -2.43
C ILE A 145 27.20 2.68 -1.58
N GLU A 146 27.58 3.77 -2.22
CA GLU A 146 27.57 5.12 -1.64
C GLU A 146 26.76 6.05 -2.54
N THR A 147 25.78 6.76 -1.98
CA THR A 147 25.00 7.78 -2.68
C THR A 147 25.04 9.10 -1.93
N GLU A 148 25.06 10.20 -2.68
CA GLU A 148 24.86 11.55 -2.14
C GLU A 148 23.72 12.21 -2.91
N VAL A 149 22.76 12.74 -2.16
CA VAL A 149 21.60 13.43 -2.69
C VAL A 149 21.42 14.76 -1.98
N ARG A 150 21.11 15.79 -2.77
CA ARG A 150 20.78 17.14 -2.26
C ARG A 150 19.29 17.37 -2.35
N TYR A 151 18.66 17.79 -1.27
CA TYR A 151 17.32 18.37 -1.28
C TYR A 151 17.47 19.89 -1.25
N ASN A 152 16.77 20.60 -2.14
CA ASN A 152 16.74 22.07 -2.15
C ASN A 152 15.59 22.64 -1.30
N HIS A 153 15.24 21.91 -0.25
CA HIS A 153 14.28 22.27 0.78
C HIS A 153 14.56 21.41 2.03
N ALA A 154 14.02 21.80 3.18
CA ALA A 154 13.98 20.95 4.38
C ALA A 154 12.58 20.36 4.69
N PHE A 155 11.58 20.60 3.82
CA PHE A 155 10.21 20.12 4.04
C PHE A 155 10.12 18.60 4.23
N TYR A 156 10.80 17.83 3.38
CA TYR A 156 11.00 16.38 3.56
C TYR A 156 12.37 16.10 4.18
N LEU A 157 12.38 15.29 5.23
CA LEU A 157 13.56 14.64 5.79
C LEU A 157 13.38 13.13 5.64
N PRO A 158 14.45 12.36 5.35
CA PRO A 158 14.31 10.92 5.21
C PRO A 158 14.12 10.26 6.58
N ASP A 159 13.25 9.26 6.64
CA ASP A 159 13.17 8.37 7.80
C ASP A 159 14.33 7.36 7.76
N TRP A 160 14.67 6.81 8.93
CA TRP A 160 15.65 5.74 9.05
C TRP A 160 14.99 4.47 9.55
N MET A 161 15.00 3.43 8.71
CA MET A 161 14.49 2.09 9.01
C MET A 161 15.60 1.08 8.69
N PRO A 162 16.49 0.76 9.65
CA PRO A 162 17.66 -0.09 9.43
C PRO A 162 17.34 -1.46 8.81
N GLN A 163 16.21 -2.07 9.17
CA GLN A 163 15.72 -3.33 8.62
C GLN A 163 14.50 -3.04 7.75
N GLU A 164 14.71 -2.97 6.43
CA GLU A 164 13.73 -2.40 5.50
C GLU A 164 12.61 -3.37 5.07
N ASP A 165 12.76 -4.66 5.37
CA ASP A 165 11.88 -5.69 4.84
C ASP A 165 11.94 -6.96 5.70
N GLU A 166 11.01 -7.87 5.44
CA GLU A 166 10.99 -9.22 5.97
C GLU A 166 12.13 -10.06 5.37
N ASN A 167 12.56 -11.10 6.08
CA ASN A 167 13.69 -11.95 5.70
C ASN A 167 14.99 -11.16 5.42
N TYR A 168 15.16 -10.01 6.07
CA TYR A 168 16.31 -9.13 5.92
C TYR A 168 16.98 -8.91 7.28
N ALA A 169 18.29 -9.18 7.40
CA ALA A 169 19.02 -9.01 8.66
C ALA A 169 19.94 -7.78 8.63
N VAL A 170 20.30 -7.26 9.81
CA VAL A 170 21.18 -6.10 9.97
C VAL A 170 22.30 -6.43 10.94
N GLU A 171 23.54 -6.42 10.45
CA GLU A 171 24.73 -6.53 11.29
C GLU A 171 25.00 -5.19 12.00
N GLN A 172 24.97 -4.09 11.25
CA GLN A 172 25.11 -2.73 11.79
C GLN A 172 24.41 -1.72 10.88
N SER A 173 23.74 -0.74 11.48
CA SER A 173 23.23 0.44 10.78
C SER A 173 23.23 1.64 11.73
N LYS A 174 23.49 2.83 11.18
CA LYS A 174 23.59 4.08 11.92
C LYS A 174 22.92 5.22 11.16
N LEU A 175 22.16 6.05 11.87
CA LEU A 175 21.68 7.35 11.41
C LEU A 175 22.47 8.45 12.10
N VAL A 176 22.97 9.42 11.33
CA VAL A 176 23.61 10.65 11.82
C VAL A 176 22.85 11.85 11.28
N VAL A 177 22.26 12.66 12.16
CA VAL A 177 21.59 13.90 11.76
C VAL A 177 22.40 15.08 12.29
N THR A 178 22.82 15.99 11.42
CA THR A 178 23.54 17.21 11.78
C THR A 178 22.70 18.43 11.38
N VAL A 179 22.46 19.32 12.34
CA VAL A 179 21.67 20.55 12.16
C VAL A 179 22.46 21.77 12.65
N PRO A 180 22.14 22.99 12.18
CA PRO A 180 22.73 24.22 12.73
C PRO A 180 22.48 24.36 14.23
N ALA A 181 23.38 25.02 14.95
CA ALA A 181 23.30 25.15 16.42
C ALA A 181 22.00 25.81 16.92
N ASP A 182 21.37 26.67 16.11
CA ASP A 182 20.12 27.34 16.42
C ASP A 182 18.87 26.58 15.94
N TYR A 183 19.04 25.41 15.32
CA TYR A 183 17.95 24.62 14.75
C TYR A 183 17.53 23.49 15.68
N THR A 184 16.23 23.43 15.99
CA THR A 184 15.66 22.31 16.76
C THR A 184 15.26 21.18 15.81
N LEU A 185 15.95 20.04 15.89
CA LEU A 185 15.55 18.81 15.20
C LEU A 185 14.33 18.20 15.91
N ARG A 186 13.31 17.82 15.14
CA ARG A 186 12.21 17.01 15.65
C ARG A 186 12.38 15.57 15.14
N TYR A 187 12.24 14.61 16.04
CA TYR A 187 12.30 13.20 15.70
C TYR A 187 11.34 12.39 16.57
N LYS A 188 10.95 11.22 16.08
CA LYS A 188 10.24 10.21 16.86
C LYS A 188 10.84 8.84 16.56
N ALA A 189 11.25 8.12 17.60
CA ALA A 189 11.81 6.80 17.48
C ALA A 189 10.80 5.73 17.89
N PHE A 190 10.75 4.64 17.12
CA PHE A 190 9.97 3.44 17.37
C PHE A 190 10.92 2.27 17.55
N ARG A 191 10.66 1.42 18.54
CA ARG A 191 11.46 0.22 18.84
C ARG A 191 12.98 0.48 18.89
N TYR A 192 13.38 1.69 19.27
CA TYR A 192 14.76 2.05 19.55
C TYR A 192 14.95 2.07 21.07
N THR A 193 16.02 1.45 21.56
CA THR A 193 16.29 1.38 23.00
C THR A 193 17.23 2.53 23.40
N GLY A 194 16.69 3.51 24.11
CA GLY A 194 17.44 4.67 24.60
C GLY A 194 17.25 5.93 23.75
N GLU A 195 18.14 6.90 23.95
CA GLU A 195 18.14 8.20 23.26
C GLU A 195 19.28 8.25 22.22
N PRO A 196 19.21 9.13 21.21
CA PRO A 196 20.35 9.37 20.35
C PRO A 196 21.55 9.88 21.16
N VAL A 197 22.75 9.48 20.74
CA VAL A 197 23.99 10.12 21.21
C VAL A 197 24.03 11.52 20.61
N GLN A 198 24.14 12.52 21.48
CA GLN A 198 24.17 13.93 21.08
C GLN A 198 25.56 14.53 21.24
N ALA A 199 25.96 15.33 20.26
CA ALA A 199 27.20 16.11 20.29
C ALA A 199 26.91 17.55 19.86
N THR A 200 27.55 18.51 20.53
CA THR A 200 27.47 19.93 20.19
C THR A 200 28.85 20.40 19.79
N GLU A 201 28.95 20.91 18.57
CA GLU A 201 30.10 21.63 18.07
C GLU A 201 29.78 23.13 18.03
N LYS A 202 30.77 23.96 17.68
CA LYS A 202 30.63 25.42 17.71
C LYS A 202 29.43 25.92 16.89
N ASP A 203 29.19 25.31 15.73
CA ASP A 203 28.22 25.78 14.74
C ASP A 203 27.12 24.74 14.43
N SER A 204 27.11 23.58 15.10
CA SER A 204 26.16 22.49 14.81
C SER A 204 25.85 21.58 16.01
N HIS A 205 24.67 20.96 15.95
CA HIS A 205 24.27 19.84 16.81
C HIS A 205 24.16 18.55 15.98
N THR A 206 24.64 17.45 16.53
CA THR A 206 24.60 16.12 15.90
C THR A 206 23.86 15.13 16.78
N TYR A 207 23.01 14.31 16.17
CA TYR A 207 22.24 13.23 16.79
C TYR A 207 22.60 11.92 16.09
N THR A 208 22.95 10.89 16.86
CA THR A 208 23.34 9.58 16.32
C THR A 208 22.50 8.46 16.93
N TRP A 209 21.86 7.68 16.07
CA TRP A 209 21.19 6.43 16.43
C TRP A 209 21.97 5.26 15.83
N GLU A 210 22.09 4.16 16.55
CA GLU A 210 22.81 2.97 16.08
C GLU A 210 22.10 1.69 16.51
N VAL A 211 21.99 0.73 15.60
CA VAL A 211 21.56 -0.64 15.89
C VAL A 211 22.60 -1.64 15.41
N LYS A 212 22.70 -2.77 16.11
CA LYS A 212 23.61 -3.87 15.79
C LYS A 212 22.91 -5.21 15.99
N GLY A 213 23.18 -6.16 15.09
CA GLY A 213 22.79 -7.57 15.25
C GLY A 213 21.28 -7.84 15.22
N MET A 214 20.52 -7.13 14.38
CA MET A 214 19.09 -7.43 14.16
C MET A 214 18.96 -8.68 13.27
N THR A 215 18.42 -9.76 13.82
CA THR A 215 18.09 -10.98 13.05
C THR A 215 16.99 -10.70 12.04
N ALA A 216 16.85 -11.55 11.03
CA ALA A 216 15.82 -11.40 10.01
C ALA A 216 14.42 -11.25 10.60
N MET A 217 13.68 -10.23 10.15
CA MET A 217 12.27 -10.04 10.51
C MET A 217 11.43 -11.13 9.85
N PRO A 218 10.56 -11.84 10.59
CA PRO A 218 9.70 -12.88 10.02
C PRO A 218 8.61 -12.27 9.13
N GLU A 219 8.21 -13.04 8.12
CA GLU A 219 7.03 -12.74 7.29
C GLU A 219 5.76 -12.95 8.10
N GLU A 220 4.91 -11.92 8.20
CA GLU A 220 3.69 -11.96 9.01
C GLU A 220 2.51 -11.32 8.27
N ASP A 221 1.42 -12.08 8.05
CA ASP A 221 0.17 -11.55 7.50
C ASP A 221 -0.57 -10.66 8.51
N TYR A 222 -1.47 -9.77 8.06
CA TYR A 222 -2.31 -8.94 8.95
C TYR A 222 -1.50 -8.07 9.92
N VAL A 223 -0.37 -7.51 9.49
CA VAL A 223 0.41 -6.56 10.28
C VAL A 223 -0.16 -5.14 10.16
N ALA A 224 0.18 -4.31 11.14
CA ALA A 224 -0.06 -2.87 11.10
C ALA A 224 1.08 -2.17 10.34
N GLU A 225 1.53 -1.03 10.84
CA GLU A 225 2.53 -0.19 10.21
C GLU A 225 3.95 -0.76 10.39
N ASP A 226 4.86 -0.53 9.45
CA ASP A 226 6.22 -1.08 9.51
C ASP A 226 7.03 -0.59 10.72
N TYR A 227 6.80 0.66 11.14
CA TYR A 227 7.41 1.22 12.36
C TYR A 227 6.95 0.52 13.65
N ASP A 228 5.82 -0.20 13.62
CA ASP A 228 5.37 -1.05 14.72
C ASP A 228 6.08 -2.41 14.73
N ARG A 229 6.95 -2.72 13.77
CA ARG A 229 7.59 -4.04 13.64
C ARG A 229 9.09 -3.98 13.86
N THR A 230 9.73 -2.91 13.41
CA THR A 230 11.18 -2.75 13.49
C THR A 230 11.60 -1.38 14.01
N THR A 231 12.89 -1.21 14.30
CA THR A 231 13.42 0.09 14.70
C THR A 231 13.20 1.09 13.57
N THR A 232 12.59 2.23 13.88
CA THR A 232 12.39 3.32 12.92
C THR A 232 12.62 4.66 13.62
N VAL A 233 13.29 5.60 12.96
CA VAL A 233 13.38 6.99 13.40
C VAL A 233 12.76 7.87 12.32
N MET A 234 11.64 8.50 12.66
CA MET A 234 11.01 9.52 11.83
C MET A 234 11.64 10.88 12.10
N LEU A 235 11.92 11.63 11.04
CA LEU A 235 12.46 12.99 11.14
C LEU A 235 11.44 14.01 10.64
N ALA A 236 11.38 15.17 11.29
CA ALA A 236 10.57 16.29 10.83
C ALA A 236 11.30 17.62 11.04
N PRO A 237 11.15 18.58 10.11
CA PRO A 237 11.67 19.92 10.33
C PRO A 237 10.86 20.64 11.42
N SER A 238 11.52 21.53 12.18
CA SER A 238 10.81 22.55 12.99
C SER A 238 10.46 23.76 12.13
N SER A 239 11.38 24.16 11.25
CA SER A 239 11.20 25.17 10.20
C SER A 239 11.85 24.72 8.89
N PHE A 240 11.32 25.19 7.76
CA PHE A 240 11.82 24.82 6.45
C PHE A 240 11.57 25.95 5.45
N GLU A 241 12.32 25.91 4.36
CA GLU A 241 12.07 26.65 3.14
C GLU A 241 11.83 25.66 2.01
N MET A 242 10.93 26.01 1.10
CA MET A 242 10.63 25.23 -0.09
C MET A 242 10.35 26.21 -1.23
N GLN A 243 11.31 26.31 -2.16
CA GLN A 243 11.32 27.36 -3.17
C GLN A 243 11.18 28.75 -2.50
N ASP A 244 10.18 29.54 -2.88
CA ASP A 244 9.96 30.89 -2.35
C ASP A 244 9.16 30.93 -1.05
N TYR A 245 8.78 29.77 -0.51
CA TYR A 245 7.94 29.68 0.69
C TYR A 245 8.75 29.26 1.91
N LYS A 246 8.36 29.81 3.07
CA LYS A 246 8.88 29.42 4.38
C LYS A 246 7.74 28.87 5.22
N GLY A 247 8.03 27.89 6.06
CA GLY A 247 7.03 27.25 6.90
C GLY A 247 7.62 26.67 8.18
N THR A 248 6.71 26.25 9.04
CA THR A 248 6.99 25.53 10.29
C THR A 248 6.10 24.30 10.35
N MET A 249 6.48 23.31 11.16
CA MET A 249 5.76 22.04 11.25
C MET A 249 5.66 21.54 12.70
N ASN A 250 5.73 22.43 13.70
CA ASN A 250 5.72 22.03 15.10
C ASN A 250 4.35 21.50 15.56
N SER A 251 3.29 21.86 14.85
CA SER A 251 1.92 21.38 15.05
C SER A 251 1.26 21.01 13.72
N TRP A 252 0.19 20.21 13.77
CA TRP A 252 -0.66 19.98 12.60
C TRP A 252 -1.33 21.27 12.10
N GLU A 253 -1.56 22.23 13.01
CA GLU A 253 -2.08 23.55 12.64
C GLU A 253 -1.08 24.33 11.76
N GLU A 254 0.19 24.35 12.14
CA GLU A 254 1.27 25.00 11.37
C GLU A 254 1.46 24.34 9.99
N MET A 255 1.44 23.00 9.95
CA MET A 255 1.51 22.26 8.69
C MET A 255 0.31 22.58 7.78
N GLY A 256 -0.90 22.55 8.33
CA GLY A 256 -2.11 22.88 7.58
C GLY A 256 -2.10 24.33 7.09
N HIS A 257 -1.65 25.28 7.93
CA HIS A 257 -1.49 26.68 7.53
C HIS A 257 -0.52 26.84 6.36
N PHE A 258 0.63 26.16 6.38
CA PHE A 258 1.57 26.18 5.25
C PHE A 258 0.93 25.71 3.95
N ILE A 259 0.18 24.61 3.99
CA ILE A 259 -0.53 24.06 2.81
C ILE A 259 -1.65 25.01 2.35
N TYR A 260 -2.34 25.68 3.28
CA TYR A 260 -3.28 26.75 2.96
C TYR A 260 -2.58 27.90 2.21
N THR A 261 -1.45 28.40 2.74
CA THR A 261 -0.65 29.48 2.12
C THR A 261 -0.17 29.12 0.73
N LEU A 262 0.28 27.89 0.51
CA LEU A 262 0.69 27.41 -0.83
C LEU A 262 -0.43 27.54 -1.87
N ASN A 263 -1.68 27.40 -1.45
CA ASN A 263 -2.83 27.35 -2.35
C ASN A 263 -3.62 28.67 -2.40
N GLN A 264 -3.19 29.72 -1.70
CA GLN A 264 -3.85 31.02 -1.70
C GLN A 264 -3.94 31.62 -3.11
N GLY A 265 -5.12 32.12 -3.47
CA GLY A 265 -5.38 32.77 -4.77
C GLY A 265 -5.46 31.81 -5.96
N ARG A 266 -5.32 30.49 -5.73
CA ARG A 266 -5.40 29.48 -6.79
C ARG A 266 -6.81 28.92 -6.98
N ASP A 267 -7.78 29.39 -6.22
CA ASP A 267 -9.20 29.00 -6.26
C ASP A 267 -10.06 29.92 -7.16
N LEU A 268 -9.43 30.77 -7.97
CA LEU A 268 -10.15 31.71 -8.84
C LEU A 268 -10.78 31.01 -10.05
N LEU A 269 -12.12 31.04 -10.12
CA LEU A 269 -12.91 30.55 -11.26
C LEU A 269 -12.99 31.60 -12.38
N PRO A 270 -13.01 31.20 -13.66
CA PRO A 270 -13.31 32.09 -14.76
C PRO A 270 -14.82 32.42 -14.80
N ASP A 271 -15.17 33.58 -15.36
CA ASP A 271 -16.54 34.14 -15.27
C ASP A 271 -17.61 33.23 -15.89
N ASN A 272 -17.28 32.48 -16.95
CA ASN A 272 -18.20 31.52 -17.55
C ASN A 272 -18.55 30.39 -16.57
N ILE A 273 -17.60 29.92 -15.76
CA ILE A 273 -17.84 28.86 -14.77
C ILE A 273 -18.62 29.41 -13.59
N LYS A 274 -18.36 30.64 -13.14
CA LYS A 274 -19.18 31.29 -12.11
C LYS A 274 -20.65 31.37 -12.53
N LYS A 275 -20.89 31.79 -13.78
CA LYS A 275 -22.24 31.80 -14.38
C LYS A 275 -22.87 30.41 -14.37
N THR A 276 -22.12 29.37 -14.76
CA THR A 276 -22.59 27.98 -14.69
C THR A 276 -22.90 27.55 -13.25
N VAL A 277 -22.06 27.89 -12.27
CA VAL A 277 -22.33 27.59 -10.85
C VAL A 277 -23.67 28.20 -10.43
N HIS A 278 -23.90 29.49 -10.69
CA HIS A 278 -25.16 30.15 -10.37
C HIS A 278 -26.36 29.55 -11.10
N GLU A 279 -26.25 29.28 -12.40
CA GLU A 279 -27.30 28.62 -13.19
C GLU A 279 -27.70 27.26 -12.62
N LEU A 280 -26.73 26.51 -12.07
CA LEU A 280 -26.94 25.20 -11.48
C LEU A 280 -27.45 25.24 -10.04
N THR A 281 -27.11 26.28 -9.27
CA THR A 281 -27.23 26.26 -7.81
C THR A 281 -28.13 27.33 -7.19
N ASP A 282 -28.47 28.39 -7.92
CA ASP A 282 -29.32 29.46 -7.37
C ASP A 282 -30.72 28.92 -7.00
N GLY A 283 -31.21 29.33 -5.83
CA GLY A 283 -32.49 28.85 -5.27
C GLY A 283 -32.47 27.42 -4.72
N LYS A 284 -31.32 26.73 -4.74
CA LYS A 284 -31.16 25.37 -4.18
C LYS A 284 -30.72 25.39 -2.73
N SER A 285 -31.09 24.33 -2.00
CA SER A 285 -30.57 24.09 -0.65
C SER A 285 -29.08 23.73 -0.67
N GLU A 286 -28.36 23.98 0.43
CA GLU A 286 -26.92 23.66 0.54
C GLU A 286 -26.60 22.20 0.14
N LYS A 287 -27.43 21.24 0.57
CA LYS A 287 -27.29 19.84 0.19
C LYS A 287 -27.37 19.64 -1.33
N GLU A 288 -28.40 20.19 -1.98
CA GLU A 288 -28.55 20.10 -3.43
C GLU A 288 -27.38 20.77 -4.17
N LYS A 289 -26.86 21.89 -3.67
CA LYS A 289 -25.69 22.56 -4.26
C LYS A 289 -24.46 21.66 -4.26
N ILE A 290 -24.20 20.98 -3.14
CA ILE A 290 -23.07 20.05 -3.01
C ILE A 290 -23.22 18.89 -4.01
N GLU A 291 -24.40 18.26 -4.07
CA GLU A 291 -24.66 17.13 -4.97
C GLU A 291 -24.54 17.52 -6.45
N ILE A 292 -25.06 18.68 -6.83
CA ILE A 292 -25.02 19.19 -8.21
C ILE A 292 -23.59 19.52 -8.62
N LEU A 293 -22.85 20.24 -7.79
CA LEU A 293 -21.49 20.67 -8.11
C LEU A 293 -20.49 19.51 -8.08
N TYR A 294 -20.66 18.54 -7.18
CA TYR A 294 -19.81 17.35 -7.15
C TYR A 294 -20.02 16.52 -8.43
N ARG A 295 -21.28 16.34 -8.85
CA ARG A 295 -21.58 15.69 -10.15
C ARG A 295 -21.03 16.49 -11.33
N TYR A 296 -21.10 17.81 -11.28
CA TYR A 296 -20.52 18.67 -12.31
C TYR A 296 -19.00 18.45 -12.43
N LEU A 297 -18.28 18.42 -11.30
CA LEU A 297 -16.84 18.08 -11.27
C LEU A 297 -16.58 16.73 -11.95
N GLN A 298 -17.28 15.68 -11.52
CA GLN A 298 -17.10 14.30 -12.02
C GLN A 298 -17.33 14.18 -13.54
N GLN A 299 -18.30 14.94 -14.08
CA GLN A 299 -18.64 14.90 -15.50
C GLN A 299 -17.72 15.72 -16.40
N HIS A 300 -17.08 16.77 -15.85
CA HIS A 300 -16.31 17.74 -16.63
C HIS A 300 -14.80 17.66 -16.39
N THR A 301 -14.36 16.79 -15.48
CA THR A 301 -12.94 16.63 -15.17
C THR A 301 -12.48 15.18 -15.22
N ARG A 302 -11.17 14.99 -15.42
CA ARG A 302 -10.51 13.69 -15.35
C ARG A 302 -9.33 13.78 -14.41
N TYR A 303 -9.15 12.75 -13.58
CA TYR A 303 -7.93 12.62 -12.79
C TYR A 303 -6.75 12.31 -13.71
N ILE A 304 -5.68 13.09 -13.55
CA ILE A 304 -4.38 12.76 -14.13
C ILE A 304 -3.28 13.18 -13.16
N LEU A 305 -2.36 12.27 -12.85
CA LEU A 305 -1.25 12.58 -11.96
C LEU A 305 -0.28 13.55 -12.65
N ILE A 306 -0.04 14.70 -12.04
CA ILE A 306 0.91 15.69 -12.52
C ILE A 306 1.72 16.22 -11.34
N THR A 307 3.02 15.90 -11.32
CA THR A 307 3.91 16.27 -10.22
C THR A 307 5.16 16.94 -10.77
N LEU A 308 5.27 18.25 -10.57
CA LEU A 308 6.40 19.05 -11.04
C LEU A 308 6.89 19.98 -9.93
N GLY A 309 8.08 19.72 -9.39
CA GLY A 309 8.63 20.50 -8.29
C GLY A 309 7.63 20.67 -7.14
N ILE A 310 7.38 21.92 -6.72
CA ILE A 310 6.38 22.24 -5.68
C ILE A 310 4.95 21.83 -6.03
N GLY A 311 4.64 21.57 -7.32
CA GLY A 311 3.34 21.04 -7.75
C GLY A 311 3.00 19.67 -7.16
N GLY A 312 3.96 18.97 -6.53
CA GLY A 312 3.66 17.82 -5.66
C GLY A 312 2.80 18.18 -4.44
N LEU A 313 2.84 19.44 -3.98
CA LEU A 313 2.12 19.98 -2.82
C LEU A 313 1.13 21.10 -3.19
N GLN A 314 1.52 21.98 -4.11
CA GLN A 314 0.72 23.12 -4.56
C GLN A 314 -0.26 22.70 -5.65
N THR A 315 -1.52 23.10 -5.48
CA THR A 315 -2.58 22.85 -6.47
C THR A 315 -2.36 23.61 -7.78
N PHE A 316 -2.84 23.08 -8.90
CA PHE A 316 -3.11 23.91 -10.07
C PHE A 316 -4.28 24.88 -9.84
N ASP A 317 -4.24 26.00 -10.56
CA ASP A 317 -5.30 27.00 -10.48
C ASP A 317 -6.64 26.43 -10.97
N ALA A 318 -7.71 26.78 -10.27
CA ALA A 318 -9.08 26.41 -10.62
C ALA A 318 -9.44 26.83 -12.06
N ASN A 319 -8.94 27.97 -12.52
CA ASN A 319 -9.04 28.40 -13.92
C ASN A 319 -8.39 27.43 -14.91
N SER A 320 -7.20 26.90 -14.58
CA SER A 320 -6.54 25.90 -15.41
C SER A 320 -7.34 24.61 -15.50
N VAL A 321 -7.90 24.15 -14.37
CA VAL A 321 -8.75 22.94 -14.33
C VAL A 321 -10.01 23.15 -15.17
N ALA A 322 -10.70 24.28 -15.00
CA ALA A 322 -11.87 24.65 -15.78
C ALA A 322 -11.62 24.67 -17.29
N THR A 323 -10.45 25.19 -17.70
CA THR A 323 -10.09 25.32 -19.12
C THR A 323 -9.66 23.98 -19.74
N LYS A 324 -8.95 23.15 -18.97
CA LYS A 324 -8.32 21.92 -19.47
C LYS A 324 -9.16 20.66 -19.26
N GLY A 325 -10.08 20.66 -18.30
CA GLY A 325 -10.92 19.50 -17.96
C GLY A 325 -10.16 18.34 -17.30
N TYR A 326 -9.02 18.59 -16.65
CA TYR A 326 -8.29 17.58 -15.88
C TYR A 326 -7.46 18.20 -14.76
N GLY A 327 -7.07 17.36 -13.80
CA GLY A 327 -6.20 17.73 -12.68
C GLY A 327 -5.78 16.51 -11.86
N ASP A 328 -4.77 16.68 -11.01
CA ASP A 328 -4.41 15.70 -10.00
C ASP A 328 -5.27 15.88 -8.73
N CYS A 329 -4.97 15.15 -7.65
CA CYS A 329 -5.78 15.18 -6.43
C CYS A 329 -5.91 16.59 -5.85
N LYS A 330 -4.82 17.34 -5.86
CA LYS A 330 -4.79 18.69 -5.33
C LYS A 330 -5.62 19.63 -6.20
N ALA A 331 -5.40 19.57 -7.52
CA ALA A 331 -6.11 20.37 -8.50
C ALA A 331 -7.62 20.15 -8.48
N LEU A 332 -8.08 18.90 -8.44
CA LEU A 332 -9.50 18.58 -8.44
C LEU A 332 -10.19 18.95 -7.12
N SER A 333 -9.54 18.76 -5.97
CA SER A 333 -10.07 19.24 -4.69
C SER A 333 -10.07 20.77 -4.59
N ASN A 334 -9.04 21.45 -5.09
CA ASN A 334 -9.03 22.91 -5.23
C ASN A 334 -10.19 23.43 -6.09
N TYR A 335 -10.40 22.80 -7.25
CA TYR A 335 -11.50 23.18 -8.13
C TYR A 335 -12.86 22.93 -7.48
N MET A 336 -13.05 21.81 -6.76
CA MET A 336 -14.28 21.52 -6.03
C MET A 336 -14.58 22.58 -4.95
N VAL A 337 -13.60 22.93 -4.13
CA VAL A 337 -13.77 23.98 -3.10
C VAL A 337 -14.06 25.33 -3.74
N ALA A 338 -13.41 25.66 -4.87
CA ALA A 338 -13.70 26.89 -5.61
C ALA A 338 -15.16 26.94 -6.10
N LEU A 339 -15.67 25.85 -6.69
CA LEU A 339 -17.06 25.72 -7.13
C LEU A 339 -18.05 25.90 -5.95
N LEU A 340 -17.78 25.24 -4.82
CA LEU A 340 -18.62 25.34 -3.62
C LEU A 340 -18.60 26.75 -3.04
N LYS A 341 -17.42 27.37 -2.95
CA LYS A 341 -17.24 28.73 -2.46
C LYS A 341 -18.04 29.74 -3.28
N GLU A 342 -18.01 29.63 -4.61
CA GLU A 342 -18.82 30.47 -5.51
C GLU A 342 -20.33 30.29 -5.26
N ALA A 343 -20.77 29.07 -4.97
CA ALA A 343 -22.17 28.79 -4.61
C ALA A 343 -22.56 29.19 -3.17
N GLY A 344 -21.64 29.80 -2.42
CA GLY A 344 -21.82 30.20 -1.02
C GLY A 344 -21.77 29.04 -0.01
N VAL A 345 -21.15 27.91 -0.38
CA VAL A 345 -20.97 26.74 0.49
C VAL A 345 -19.52 26.70 0.98
N GLN A 346 -19.32 26.69 2.30
CA GLN A 346 -17.99 26.61 2.89
C GLN A 346 -17.41 25.20 2.77
N ALA A 347 -16.20 25.08 2.24
CA ALA A 347 -15.52 23.80 2.07
C ALA A 347 -14.01 23.94 2.35
N ASN A 348 -13.36 22.81 2.64
CA ASN A 348 -11.95 22.73 2.98
C ASN A 348 -11.25 21.63 2.19
N TYR A 349 -9.96 21.82 1.93
CA TYR A 349 -9.06 20.74 1.52
C TYR A 349 -8.75 19.84 2.69
N VAL A 350 -8.48 18.58 2.39
CA VAL A 350 -8.19 17.57 3.40
C VAL A 350 -7.00 16.74 2.91
N LEU A 351 -5.93 16.67 3.70
CA LEU A 351 -4.83 15.75 3.45
C LEU A 351 -5.12 14.39 4.09
N VAL A 352 -4.86 13.33 3.34
CA VAL A 352 -5.14 11.95 3.76
C VAL A 352 -4.02 11.02 3.32
N GLN A 353 -3.72 10.04 4.18
CA GLN A 353 -2.91 8.88 3.80
C GLN A 353 -3.85 7.85 3.17
N ALA A 354 -3.90 7.86 1.84
CA ALA A 354 -4.75 7.00 1.05
C ALA A 354 -4.08 5.66 0.75
N GLY A 355 -4.92 4.64 0.55
CA GLY A 355 -4.51 3.24 0.42
C GLY A 355 -5.37 2.29 1.25
N ASP A 356 -5.24 1.00 0.99
CA ASP A 356 -5.98 -0.08 1.67
C ASP A 356 -5.24 -0.66 2.88
N THR A 357 -3.95 -0.38 3.00
CA THR A 357 -3.07 -0.74 4.12
C THR A 357 -2.29 0.49 4.57
N ASN A 358 -1.61 0.42 5.70
CA ASN A 358 -0.81 1.51 6.26
C ASN A 358 -1.61 2.83 6.37
N THR A 359 -2.81 2.71 6.95
CA THR A 359 -3.80 3.80 7.03
C THR A 359 -3.74 4.58 8.34
N GLN A 360 -2.84 4.22 9.25
CA GLN A 360 -2.66 4.93 10.51
C GLN A 360 -1.77 6.16 10.34
N LEU A 361 -1.95 7.12 11.25
CA LEU A 361 -1.16 8.32 11.34
C LEU A 361 -0.50 8.35 12.72
N VAL A 362 0.77 8.79 12.80
CA VAL A 362 1.42 9.11 14.06
C VAL A 362 0.90 10.47 14.53
N GLU A 363 -0.28 10.48 15.15
CA GLU A 363 -1.05 11.68 15.44
C GLU A 363 -0.35 12.68 16.37
N ASP A 364 0.58 12.23 17.22
CA ASP A 364 1.34 13.09 18.15
C ASP A 364 2.65 13.63 17.54
N PHE A 365 2.93 13.34 16.27
CA PHE A 365 4.14 13.79 15.58
C PHE A 365 3.81 14.43 14.21
N PRO A 366 3.50 15.74 14.19
CA PRO A 366 3.29 16.49 12.95
C PRO A 366 4.48 16.36 11.99
N SER A 367 4.25 15.70 10.86
CA SER A 367 5.24 15.41 9.83
C SER A 367 4.58 15.14 8.47
N THR A 368 5.39 14.92 7.43
CA THR A 368 4.90 14.68 6.05
C THR A 368 4.40 13.24 5.86
N GLN A 369 3.23 12.93 6.41
CA GLN A 369 2.66 11.56 6.44
C GLN A 369 1.48 11.33 5.47
N PHE A 370 1.13 12.31 4.64
CA PHE A 370 -0.01 12.23 3.71
C PHE A 370 0.45 12.07 2.26
N ASN A 371 -0.30 11.31 1.47
CA ASN A 371 -0.01 11.05 0.06
C ASN A 371 -1.12 11.51 -0.92
N HIS A 372 -2.28 11.94 -0.41
CA HIS A 372 -3.46 12.29 -1.22
C HIS A 372 -4.23 13.49 -0.64
N MET A 373 -5.08 14.11 -1.46
CA MET A 373 -5.91 15.25 -1.09
C MET A 373 -7.36 15.06 -1.57
N ILE A 374 -8.30 15.30 -0.66
CA ILE A 374 -9.76 15.29 -0.90
C ILE A 374 -10.38 16.62 -0.44
N ALA A 375 -11.71 16.75 -0.52
CA ALA A 375 -12.42 17.91 0.03
C ALA A 375 -13.49 17.51 1.04
N CYS A 376 -13.86 18.44 1.91
CA CYS A 376 -15.00 18.28 2.81
C CYS A 376 -15.83 19.56 2.94
N VAL A 377 -17.12 19.39 3.24
CA VAL A 377 -18.06 20.46 3.58
C VAL A 377 -18.51 20.26 5.03
N PRO A 378 -17.97 21.04 5.98
CA PRO A 378 -18.38 20.96 7.38
C PRO A 378 -19.84 21.38 7.55
N GLY A 379 -20.69 20.46 8.02
CA GLY A 379 -22.08 20.75 8.39
C GLY A 379 -22.26 20.96 9.89
N LYS A 380 -23.50 21.27 10.32
CA LYS A 380 -23.81 21.51 11.75
C LYS A 380 -23.67 20.28 12.64
N LYS A 381 -23.91 19.09 12.09
CA LYS A 381 -23.90 17.81 12.81
C LYS A 381 -22.92 16.80 12.23
N ASP A 382 -22.71 16.86 10.93
CA ASP A 382 -21.89 15.91 10.20
C ASP A 382 -21.16 16.62 9.06
N THR A 383 -20.10 16.01 8.55
CA THR A 383 -19.27 16.53 7.47
C THR A 383 -19.57 15.76 6.19
N THR A 384 -19.81 16.46 5.08
CA THR A 384 -19.92 15.81 3.77
C THR A 384 -18.53 15.68 3.17
N TRP A 385 -18.09 14.45 2.94
CA TRP A 385 -16.78 14.13 2.36
C TRP A 385 -16.89 13.94 0.85
N LEU A 386 -15.90 14.43 0.11
CA LEU A 386 -15.90 14.43 -1.36
C LEU A 386 -14.57 13.88 -1.87
N GLU A 387 -14.60 12.66 -2.43
CA GLU A 387 -13.46 12.08 -3.14
C GLU A 387 -13.37 12.71 -4.54
N CYS A 388 -12.61 13.79 -4.65
CA CYS A 388 -12.56 14.60 -5.87
C CYS A 388 -11.82 13.94 -7.03
N THR A 389 -11.13 12.82 -6.80
CA THR A 389 -10.45 12.06 -7.86
C THR A 389 -11.24 10.88 -8.39
N SER A 390 -12.44 10.65 -7.86
CA SER A 390 -13.36 9.65 -8.40
C SER A 390 -14.47 10.31 -9.21
N ASN A 391 -14.67 9.82 -10.43
CA ASN A 391 -15.77 10.25 -11.30
C ASN A 391 -17.08 9.50 -11.04
N THR A 392 -17.09 8.55 -10.08
CA THR A 392 -18.18 7.57 -9.95
C THR A 392 -18.62 7.33 -8.52
N LEU A 393 -17.78 7.65 -7.51
CA LEU A 393 -18.18 7.52 -6.12
C LEU A 393 -19.32 8.49 -5.79
N PRO A 394 -20.32 8.07 -5.00
CA PRO A 394 -21.40 8.94 -4.56
C PRO A 394 -20.93 10.07 -3.65
N VAL A 395 -21.63 11.19 -3.70
CA VAL A 395 -21.48 12.31 -2.75
C VAL A 395 -21.59 11.84 -1.29
N GLY A 396 -20.64 12.25 -0.44
CA GLY A 396 -20.63 11.90 0.98
C GLY A 396 -20.12 10.50 1.30
N TYR A 397 -19.75 9.70 0.28
CA TYR A 397 -19.19 8.36 0.46
C TYR A 397 -17.69 8.34 0.16
N LEU A 398 -16.92 7.66 1.02
CA LEU A 398 -15.51 7.36 0.79
C LEU A 398 -15.34 5.84 0.75
N SER A 399 -14.59 5.32 -0.21
CA SER A 399 -14.24 3.89 -0.28
C SER A 399 -13.13 3.52 0.71
N SER A 400 -12.69 2.26 0.70
CA SER A 400 -11.54 1.81 1.50
C SER A 400 -10.26 2.58 1.22
N PHE A 401 -10.19 3.33 0.11
CA PHE A 401 -9.06 4.15 -0.26
C PHE A 401 -8.85 5.36 0.66
N THR A 402 -9.90 5.93 1.28
CA THR A 402 -9.81 7.13 2.14
C THR A 402 -10.70 7.11 3.40
N ALA A 403 -11.59 6.12 3.55
CA ALA A 403 -12.46 5.98 4.73
C ALA A 403 -11.72 5.52 6.00
N GLY A 404 -12.29 5.84 7.16
CA GLY A 404 -11.94 5.28 8.46
C GLY A 404 -10.58 5.65 9.06
N ARG A 405 -10.02 6.81 8.73
CA ARG A 405 -8.67 7.20 9.18
C ARG A 405 -8.56 8.66 9.63
N PRO A 406 -7.50 9.02 10.39
CA PRO A 406 -7.17 10.42 10.66
C PRO A 406 -6.82 11.18 9.39
N VAL A 407 -7.27 12.42 9.29
CA VAL A 407 -7.02 13.32 8.17
C VAL A 407 -6.79 14.74 8.66
N LEU A 408 -5.99 15.54 7.95
CA LEU A 408 -5.76 16.94 8.27
C LEU A 408 -6.69 17.84 7.45
N VAL A 409 -7.66 18.49 8.10
CA VAL A 409 -8.46 19.54 7.47
C VAL A 409 -7.62 20.81 7.41
N VAL A 410 -7.47 21.35 6.21
CA VAL A 410 -6.66 22.53 5.91
C VAL A 410 -7.52 23.80 5.99
N ALA A 411 -7.05 24.75 6.78
CA ALA A 411 -7.65 26.07 6.98
C ALA A 411 -6.58 27.13 7.28
N ASP A 412 -6.91 28.40 7.04
CA ASP A 412 -6.04 29.54 7.41
C ASP A 412 -5.71 29.54 8.91
N LYS A 413 -6.72 29.23 9.74
CA LYS A 413 -6.61 29.08 11.19
C LYS A 413 -7.43 27.87 11.63
N GLY A 414 -6.96 27.15 12.64
CA GLY A 414 -7.66 25.98 13.16
C GLY A 414 -7.59 24.76 12.25
N SER A 415 -6.52 24.62 11.45
CA SER A 415 -6.21 23.35 10.79
C SER A 415 -6.10 22.25 11.85
N ALA A 416 -6.78 21.13 11.66
CA ALA A 416 -6.93 20.12 12.71
C ALA A 416 -7.03 18.70 12.14
N LEU A 417 -6.55 17.74 12.94
CA LEU A 417 -6.82 16.34 12.70
C LEU A 417 -8.28 16.02 13.05
N VAL A 418 -8.95 15.35 12.12
CA VAL A 418 -10.29 14.78 12.29
C VAL A 418 -10.31 13.37 11.71
N ARG A 419 -11.44 12.67 11.76
CA ARG A 419 -11.56 11.31 11.20
C ARG A 419 -12.60 11.25 10.09
N THR A 420 -12.25 10.56 9.01
CA THR A 420 -13.20 10.24 7.93
C THR A 420 -14.24 9.20 8.39
N PRO A 421 -15.37 9.06 7.68
CA PRO A 421 -16.44 8.15 8.07
C PRO A 421 -15.95 6.71 8.16
N THR A 422 -16.55 5.94 9.06
CA THR A 422 -16.37 4.49 9.14
C THR A 422 -17.71 3.81 8.86
N TYR A 423 -17.65 2.58 8.34
CA TYR A 423 -18.84 1.79 8.04
C TYR A 423 -18.87 0.58 8.98
N GLY A 424 -19.90 0.51 9.82
CA GLY A 424 -20.10 -0.61 10.75
C GLY A 424 -20.46 -1.90 10.03
N MET A 425 -20.42 -3.03 10.75
CA MET A 425 -20.85 -4.35 10.24
C MET A 425 -22.29 -4.32 9.69
N ASP A 426 -23.16 -3.51 10.30
CA ASP A 426 -24.56 -3.31 9.89
C ASP A 426 -24.69 -2.53 8.59
N GLN A 427 -23.71 -1.69 8.23
CA GLN A 427 -23.67 -0.96 6.96
C GLN A 427 -22.84 -1.66 5.89
N ASN A 428 -21.80 -2.41 6.27
CA ASN A 428 -20.86 -3.07 5.35
C ASN A 428 -21.24 -4.55 5.15
N GLN A 429 -22.21 -4.79 4.27
CA GLN A 429 -22.83 -6.11 4.09
C GLN A 429 -22.73 -6.64 2.67
N ARG A 430 -22.67 -7.96 2.55
CA ARG A 430 -22.91 -8.69 1.30
C ARG A 430 -23.93 -9.78 1.53
N LEU A 431 -25.08 -9.68 0.87
CA LEU A 431 -26.17 -10.63 0.96
C LEU A 431 -26.32 -11.33 -0.39
N ARG A 432 -26.08 -12.64 -0.43
CA ARG A 432 -26.07 -13.41 -1.66
C ARG A 432 -27.11 -14.53 -1.63
N ARG A 433 -27.93 -14.58 -2.68
CA ARG A 433 -28.88 -15.66 -2.94
C ARG A 433 -28.51 -16.37 -4.23
N ILE A 434 -28.32 -17.68 -4.15
CA ILE A 434 -27.93 -18.51 -5.27
C ILE A 434 -28.97 -19.60 -5.48
N ALA A 435 -29.49 -19.72 -6.69
CA ALA A 435 -30.29 -20.85 -7.13
C ALA A 435 -29.48 -21.65 -8.13
N ALA A 436 -29.33 -22.95 -7.92
CA ALA A 436 -28.60 -23.82 -8.80
C ALA A 436 -29.38 -25.09 -9.11
N THR A 437 -29.09 -25.69 -10.26
CA THR A 437 -29.63 -26.99 -10.68
C THR A 437 -28.47 -27.83 -11.17
N VAL A 438 -28.27 -29.00 -10.57
CA VAL A 438 -27.23 -29.95 -10.99
C VAL A 438 -27.82 -31.08 -11.84
N SER A 439 -27.12 -31.44 -12.91
CA SER A 439 -27.50 -32.52 -13.83
C SER A 439 -27.04 -33.90 -13.32
N GLU A 440 -27.46 -34.97 -14.00
CA GLU A 440 -26.94 -36.31 -13.71
C GLU A 440 -25.46 -36.48 -14.07
N THR A 441 -24.92 -35.66 -14.97
CA THR A 441 -23.49 -35.65 -15.36
C THR A 441 -22.63 -34.85 -14.39
N GLY A 442 -23.25 -34.07 -13.48
CA GLY A 442 -22.56 -33.23 -12.51
C GLY A 442 -22.34 -31.78 -12.96
N ASP A 443 -22.80 -31.42 -14.15
CA ASP A 443 -22.83 -30.03 -14.63
C ASP A 443 -23.90 -29.24 -13.86
N MET A 444 -23.71 -27.93 -13.73
CA MET A 444 -24.58 -27.09 -12.92
C MET A 444 -24.89 -25.77 -13.59
N GLN A 445 -26.18 -25.42 -13.63
CA GLN A 445 -26.64 -24.08 -13.97
C GLN A 445 -26.85 -23.30 -12.68
N VAL A 446 -26.32 -22.08 -12.61
CA VAL A 446 -26.28 -21.28 -11.39
C VAL A 446 -26.76 -19.86 -11.68
N LYS A 447 -27.77 -19.39 -10.95
CA LYS A 447 -28.25 -18.01 -10.94
C LYS A 447 -27.92 -17.36 -9.60
N ILE A 448 -27.26 -16.22 -9.63
CA ILE A 448 -26.71 -15.55 -8.46
C ILE A 448 -27.28 -14.14 -8.41
N ASN A 449 -27.81 -13.76 -7.24
CA ASN A 449 -28.20 -12.40 -6.92
C ASN A 449 -27.40 -11.96 -5.70
N THR A 450 -26.65 -10.87 -5.82
CA THR A 450 -25.85 -10.31 -4.71
C THR A 450 -26.28 -8.88 -4.46
N HIS A 451 -26.56 -8.54 -3.21
CA HIS A 451 -26.73 -7.17 -2.74
C HIS A 451 -25.55 -6.83 -1.84
N SER A 452 -24.75 -5.84 -2.24
CA SER A 452 -23.57 -5.40 -1.51
C SER A 452 -23.73 -3.94 -1.10
N THR A 453 -23.30 -3.57 0.12
CA THR A 453 -23.43 -2.21 0.68
C THR A 453 -22.11 -1.70 1.26
N ALA A 454 -21.92 -0.37 1.26
CA ALA A 454 -20.68 0.29 1.70
C ALA A 454 -19.43 -0.37 1.07
N LEU A 455 -18.37 -0.62 1.83
CA LEU A 455 -17.11 -1.15 1.29
C LEU A 455 -17.27 -2.50 0.56
N GLN A 456 -18.33 -3.30 0.82
CA GLN A 456 -18.58 -4.53 0.06
C GLN A 456 -19.01 -4.28 -1.38
N GLN A 457 -19.54 -3.09 -1.73
CA GLN A 457 -19.97 -2.78 -3.10
C GLN A 457 -18.85 -2.21 -3.99
N ASP A 458 -17.76 -1.73 -3.38
CA ASP A 458 -16.70 -0.98 -4.09
C ASP A 458 -16.13 -1.75 -5.28
N TYR A 459 -15.88 -3.07 -5.14
CA TYR A 459 -15.37 -3.89 -6.24
C TYR A 459 -16.33 -3.98 -7.43
N ALA A 460 -17.62 -4.22 -7.17
CA ALA A 460 -18.62 -4.33 -8.22
C ALA A 460 -18.80 -2.98 -8.94
N GLN A 461 -18.79 -1.89 -8.16
CA GLN A 461 -18.87 -0.52 -8.65
C GLN A 461 -17.67 -0.16 -9.53
N GLU A 462 -16.45 -0.41 -9.06
CA GLU A 462 -15.24 -0.15 -9.84
C GLU A 462 -15.27 -0.91 -11.16
N MET A 463 -15.68 -2.18 -11.12
CA MET A 463 -15.75 -3.05 -12.28
C MET A 463 -16.72 -2.54 -13.34
N ILE A 464 -17.92 -2.08 -12.96
CA ILE A 464 -18.96 -1.62 -13.91
C ILE A 464 -18.61 -0.27 -14.55
N HIS A 465 -17.79 0.54 -13.88
CA HIS A 465 -17.38 1.86 -14.37
C HIS A 465 -16.06 1.83 -15.13
N SER A 466 -15.18 0.88 -14.82
CA SER A 466 -13.84 0.81 -15.41
C SER A 466 -13.74 -0.10 -16.62
N LEU A 467 -14.68 -1.04 -16.79
CA LEU A 467 -14.64 -2.07 -17.84
C LEU A 467 -15.87 -2.02 -18.74
N SER A 468 -15.69 -2.37 -20.02
CA SER A 468 -16.80 -2.72 -20.89
C SER A 468 -17.43 -4.05 -20.44
N HIS A 469 -18.70 -4.27 -20.80
CA HIS A 469 -19.42 -5.50 -20.45
C HIS A 469 -18.65 -6.78 -20.84
N ASP A 470 -18.08 -6.85 -22.05
CA ASP A 470 -17.29 -8.01 -22.49
C ASP A 470 -16.04 -8.23 -21.62
N LYS A 471 -15.39 -7.15 -21.18
CA LYS A 471 -14.22 -7.20 -20.29
C LYS A 471 -14.60 -7.63 -18.88
N ILE A 472 -15.79 -7.28 -18.42
CA ILE A 472 -16.35 -7.81 -17.16
C ILE A 472 -16.53 -9.33 -17.27
N LEU A 473 -17.14 -9.82 -18.35
CA LEU A 473 -17.33 -11.27 -18.56
C LEU A 473 -15.99 -12.02 -18.71
N GLU A 474 -14.99 -11.42 -19.35
CA GLU A 474 -13.62 -11.96 -19.40
C GLU A 474 -13.00 -12.03 -18.00
N LYS A 475 -13.07 -10.93 -17.23
CA LYS A 475 -12.54 -10.87 -15.87
C LYS A 475 -13.20 -11.89 -14.95
N LEU A 476 -14.54 -11.98 -14.95
CA LEU A 476 -15.28 -12.92 -14.11
C LEU A 476 -14.99 -14.38 -14.46
N ARG A 477 -14.58 -14.71 -15.70
CA ARG A 477 -14.08 -16.05 -16.06
C ARG A 477 -12.68 -16.33 -15.51
N ASN A 478 -11.84 -15.31 -15.43
CA ASN A 478 -10.47 -15.40 -14.92
C ASN A 478 -10.38 -15.31 -13.39
N ASP A 479 -11.44 -14.88 -12.71
CA ASP A 479 -11.50 -14.82 -11.24
C ASP A 479 -11.55 -16.22 -10.58
N HIS A 480 -11.60 -17.30 -11.37
CA HIS A 480 -11.57 -18.70 -10.91
C HIS A 480 -12.58 -19.02 -9.80
N LEU A 481 -13.79 -18.49 -9.95
CA LEU A 481 -14.88 -18.61 -8.97
C LEU A 481 -15.27 -20.07 -8.68
N LEU A 482 -15.19 -20.93 -9.71
CA LEU A 482 -15.43 -22.37 -9.65
C LEU A 482 -14.32 -23.10 -10.44
N PRO A 483 -14.14 -24.42 -10.25
CA PRO A 483 -13.07 -25.18 -10.92
C PRO A 483 -13.09 -25.10 -12.46
N SER A 484 -14.29 -25.13 -13.06
CA SER A 484 -14.51 -24.97 -14.49
C SER A 484 -15.91 -24.41 -14.73
N TYR A 485 -16.02 -23.30 -15.45
CA TYR A 485 -17.30 -22.64 -15.70
C TYR A 485 -17.24 -21.61 -16.83
N ASP A 486 -18.41 -21.27 -17.35
CA ASP A 486 -18.68 -20.12 -18.20
C ASP A 486 -19.56 -19.10 -17.47
N VAL A 487 -19.37 -17.82 -17.78
CA VAL A 487 -20.24 -16.73 -17.33
C VAL A 487 -21.12 -16.32 -18.51
N ASN A 488 -22.42 -16.61 -18.43
CA ASN A 488 -23.36 -16.37 -19.52
C ASN A 488 -23.97 -14.96 -19.47
N LYS A 489 -24.14 -14.44 -18.25
CA LYS A 489 -24.80 -13.17 -17.99
C LYS A 489 -24.18 -12.51 -16.77
N TYR A 490 -23.99 -11.20 -16.84
CA TYR A 490 -23.72 -10.34 -15.69
C TYR A 490 -24.41 -8.99 -15.86
N GLU A 491 -25.25 -8.62 -14.90
CA GLU A 491 -25.88 -7.30 -14.81
C GLU A 491 -25.63 -6.73 -13.42
N ALA A 492 -25.46 -5.42 -13.34
CA ALA A 492 -25.27 -4.74 -12.07
C ALA A 492 -26.03 -3.41 -12.06
N LYS A 493 -26.57 -3.05 -10.90
CA LYS A 493 -27.34 -1.83 -10.71
C LYS A 493 -26.90 -1.13 -9.43
N GLU A 494 -26.43 0.10 -9.56
CA GLU A 494 -26.13 0.97 -8.43
C GLU A 494 -27.41 1.49 -7.76
N ILE A 495 -27.37 1.57 -6.44
CA ILE A 495 -28.40 2.13 -5.58
C ILE A 495 -27.76 3.27 -4.79
N ASN A 496 -28.23 4.47 -5.08
CA ASN A 496 -27.78 5.67 -4.39
C ASN A 496 -28.37 5.76 -2.98
N GLY A 497 -27.56 6.21 -2.04
CA GLY A 497 -27.95 6.44 -0.65
C GLY A 497 -26.76 6.91 0.18
N ALA A 498 -27.01 7.30 1.44
CA ALA A 498 -25.93 7.64 2.38
C ALA A 498 -24.97 6.46 2.62
N VAL A 499 -25.51 5.24 2.54
CA VAL A 499 -24.75 4.01 2.38
C VAL A 499 -25.07 3.49 0.98
N PRO A 500 -24.15 3.58 0.01
CA PRO A 500 -24.42 3.12 -1.34
C PRO A 500 -24.44 1.59 -1.41
N ALA A 501 -25.11 1.07 -2.44
CA ALA A 501 -25.22 -0.35 -2.67
C ALA A 501 -25.16 -0.69 -4.17
N VAL A 502 -24.82 -1.95 -4.47
CA VAL A 502 -24.91 -2.53 -5.81
C VAL A 502 -25.67 -3.85 -5.74
N ASP A 503 -26.67 -3.99 -6.61
CA ASP A 503 -27.33 -5.26 -6.90
C ASP A 503 -26.68 -5.89 -8.14
N GLU A 504 -26.14 -7.10 -8.01
CA GLU A 504 -25.55 -7.89 -9.09
C GLU A 504 -26.42 -9.12 -9.39
N GLU A 505 -26.66 -9.37 -10.68
CA GLU A 505 -27.24 -10.60 -11.21
C GLU A 505 -26.21 -11.30 -12.10
N MET A 506 -25.94 -12.58 -11.85
CA MET A 506 -25.00 -13.37 -12.64
C MET A 506 -25.54 -14.76 -12.94
N GLU A 507 -25.34 -15.22 -14.16
CA GLU A 507 -25.65 -16.60 -14.57
C GLU A 507 -24.38 -17.33 -15.00
N ILE A 508 -24.16 -18.50 -14.41
CA ILE A 508 -23.00 -19.35 -14.64
C ILE A 508 -23.43 -20.75 -15.07
N ASN A 509 -22.69 -21.32 -16.03
CA ASN A 509 -22.69 -22.76 -16.29
C ASN A 509 -21.39 -23.35 -15.76
N ALA A 510 -21.45 -24.16 -14.72
CA ALA A 510 -20.29 -24.86 -14.19
C ALA A 510 -20.23 -26.29 -14.75
N HIS A 511 -19.04 -26.69 -15.18
CA HIS A 511 -18.80 -27.99 -15.82
C HIS A 511 -18.24 -28.97 -14.80
N SER A 512 -18.83 -30.17 -14.73
CA SER A 512 -18.40 -31.25 -13.83
C SER A 512 -18.22 -30.79 -12.37
N TYR A 513 -19.07 -29.87 -11.90
CA TYR A 513 -18.98 -29.31 -10.55
C TYR A 513 -19.25 -30.36 -9.48
N ALA A 514 -20.33 -31.12 -9.64
CA ALA A 514 -20.59 -32.28 -8.81
C ALA A 514 -19.85 -33.49 -9.38
N THR A 515 -19.08 -34.17 -8.54
CA THR A 515 -18.40 -35.40 -8.95
C THR A 515 -19.37 -36.57 -8.83
N VAL A 516 -19.61 -37.29 -9.93
CA VAL A 516 -20.45 -38.50 -9.93
C VAL A 516 -19.55 -39.73 -10.02
N SER A 517 -19.73 -40.68 -9.08
CA SER A 517 -18.97 -41.93 -9.02
C SER A 517 -19.90 -43.09 -8.68
N GLY A 518 -20.18 -43.94 -9.67
CA GLY A 518 -21.17 -45.01 -9.56
C GLY A 518 -22.56 -44.44 -9.25
N LYS A 519 -23.15 -44.86 -8.12
CA LYS A 519 -24.44 -44.32 -7.63
C LYS A 519 -24.30 -43.05 -6.79
N ARG A 520 -23.09 -42.59 -6.49
CA ARG A 520 -22.87 -41.47 -5.57
C ARG A 520 -22.60 -40.17 -6.31
N MET A 521 -23.10 -39.07 -5.75
CA MET A 521 -22.81 -37.71 -6.18
C MET A 521 -22.24 -36.92 -5.00
N PHE A 522 -21.12 -36.24 -5.24
CA PHE A 522 -20.40 -35.42 -4.27
C PHE A 522 -20.46 -33.96 -4.70
N LEU A 523 -20.87 -33.07 -3.80
CA LEU A 523 -20.91 -31.63 -4.10
C LEU A 523 -20.64 -30.77 -2.86
N GLU A 524 -20.04 -29.60 -3.07
CA GLU A 524 -19.80 -28.58 -2.04
C GLU A 524 -20.88 -27.48 -2.16
N PRO A 525 -21.81 -27.34 -1.19
CA PRO A 525 -22.92 -26.39 -1.33
C PRO A 525 -22.52 -24.90 -1.27
N ASN A 526 -21.37 -24.57 -0.69
CA ASN A 526 -20.85 -23.20 -0.70
C ASN A 526 -20.20 -22.91 -2.06
N LEU A 527 -20.96 -22.38 -3.02
CA LEU A 527 -20.47 -22.20 -4.38
C LEU A 527 -19.39 -21.10 -4.50
N LEU A 528 -19.60 -19.91 -3.91
CA LEU A 528 -18.84 -18.69 -4.23
C LEU A 528 -18.23 -17.94 -3.04
N SER A 529 -18.39 -18.42 -1.81
CA SER A 529 -18.02 -17.67 -0.59
C SER A 529 -17.07 -18.44 0.31
N LYS A 530 -16.12 -19.17 -0.30
CA LYS A 530 -15.08 -19.91 0.43
C LYS A 530 -13.93 -18.98 0.82
N VAL A 531 -13.43 -19.09 2.05
CA VAL A 531 -12.12 -18.50 2.42
C VAL A 531 -11.01 -19.17 1.59
N SER A 532 -10.09 -18.38 1.03
CA SER A 532 -9.11 -18.79 0.01
C SER A 532 -8.01 -19.70 0.56
N SER A 533 -7.41 -19.33 1.71
CA SER A 533 -6.24 -20.00 2.28
C SER A 533 -6.43 -20.33 3.77
N LYS A 534 -5.61 -21.26 4.25
CA LYS A 534 -5.41 -21.48 5.68
C LYS A 534 -4.34 -20.52 6.19
N LEU A 535 -4.44 -20.17 7.46
CA LEU A 535 -3.39 -19.40 8.16
C LEU A 535 -2.49 -20.35 8.93
N GLU A 536 -1.17 -20.15 8.80
CA GLU A 536 -0.18 -20.87 9.58
C GLU A 536 -0.03 -20.25 10.98
N SER A 537 0.19 -21.08 11.99
CA SER A 537 0.30 -20.64 13.40
C SER A 537 1.41 -21.35 14.16
N ALA A 538 2.34 -21.98 13.44
CA ALA A 538 3.45 -22.71 14.02
C ALA A 538 4.56 -21.78 14.55
N GLU A 539 4.72 -20.59 13.95
CA GLU A 539 5.76 -19.64 14.35
C GLU A 539 5.24 -18.65 15.41
N VAL A 540 6.15 -18.24 16.30
CA VAL A 540 5.87 -17.21 17.30
C VAL A 540 5.77 -15.86 16.59
N ARG A 541 4.60 -15.25 16.69
CA ARG A 541 4.33 -13.94 16.11
C ARG A 541 4.85 -12.81 17.01
N MET A 542 5.46 -11.79 16.41
CA MET A 542 5.93 -10.59 17.09
C MET A 542 4.96 -9.42 16.96
N SER A 543 4.32 -9.27 15.81
CA SER A 543 3.45 -8.12 15.54
C SER A 543 2.01 -8.36 16.03
N PRO A 544 1.27 -7.31 16.40
CA PRO A 544 -0.18 -7.38 16.57
C PRO A 544 -0.89 -7.95 15.33
N VAL A 545 -2.10 -8.45 15.51
CA VAL A 545 -3.00 -8.85 14.42
C VAL A 545 -3.91 -7.67 14.12
N ASN A 546 -3.76 -7.08 12.94
CA ASN A 546 -4.54 -5.94 12.47
C ASN A 546 -5.61 -6.38 11.47
N ILE A 547 -6.88 -6.25 11.85
CA ILE A 547 -8.04 -6.52 11.01
C ILE A 547 -8.66 -5.18 10.62
N TYR A 548 -8.49 -4.78 9.36
CA TYR A 548 -8.85 -3.43 8.88
C TYR A 548 -10.35 -3.16 8.81
N SER A 549 -11.15 -4.08 8.25
CA SER A 549 -12.54 -3.78 7.86
C SER A 549 -13.57 -4.70 8.52
N PRO A 550 -14.58 -4.15 9.22
CA PRO A 550 -15.67 -4.94 9.77
C PRO A 550 -16.71 -5.24 8.68
N PHE A 551 -17.26 -6.45 8.61
CA PHE A 551 -18.29 -6.78 7.61
C PHE A 551 -19.24 -7.90 8.04
N ILE A 552 -20.37 -8.02 7.35
CA ILE A 552 -21.26 -9.18 7.38
C ILE A 552 -21.43 -9.74 5.96
N LYS A 553 -21.17 -11.05 5.80
CA LYS A 553 -21.45 -11.78 4.56
C LYS A 553 -22.48 -12.87 4.85
N VAL A 554 -23.59 -12.87 4.12
CA VAL A 554 -24.65 -13.88 4.23
C VAL A 554 -24.84 -14.53 2.87
N ASP A 555 -24.83 -15.86 2.83
CA ASP A 555 -25.08 -16.63 1.61
C ASP A 555 -26.23 -17.61 1.87
N THR A 556 -27.19 -17.64 0.95
CA THR A 556 -28.23 -18.68 0.87
C THR A 556 -28.13 -19.33 -0.49
N VAL A 557 -27.88 -20.64 -0.52
CA VAL A 557 -27.75 -21.42 -1.75
C VAL A 557 -28.82 -22.51 -1.75
N VAL A 558 -29.60 -22.56 -2.81
CA VAL A 558 -30.60 -23.61 -3.06
C VAL A 558 -30.17 -24.38 -4.29
N ILE A 559 -29.82 -25.65 -4.12
CA ILE A 559 -29.37 -26.54 -5.20
C ILE A 559 -30.45 -27.60 -5.44
N THR A 560 -31.06 -27.59 -6.63
CA THR A 560 -31.97 -28.64 -7.08
C THR A 560 -31.15 -29.81 -7.62
N ILE A 561 -31.40 -31.01 -7.09
CA ILE A 561 -30.70 -32.25 -7.45
C ILE A 561 -31.55 -33.14 -8.36
N PRO A 562 -30.94 -34.01 -9.20
CA PRO A 562 -31.69 -34.93 -10.06
C PRO A 562 -32.57 -35.89 -9.24
N ALA A 563 -33.66 -36.34 -9.87
CA ALA A 563 -34.55 -37.32 -9.24
C ALA A 563 -33.82 -38.63 -8.90
N GLY A 564 -34.31 -39.32 -7.86
CA GLY A 564 -33.78 -40.61 -7.42
C GLY A 564 -32.57 -40.54 -6.48
N TYR A 565 -32.01 -39.36 -6.24
CA TYR A 565 -30.97 -39.17 -5.23
C TYR A 565 -31.55 -38.94 -3.83
N THR A 566 -30.94 -39.55 -2.82
CA THR A 566 -31.22 -39.34 -1.40
C THR A 566 -29.93 -39.01 -0.64
N PRO A 567 -30.00 -38.26 0.48
CA PRO A 567 -28.81 -37.93 1.24
C PRO A 567 -28.21 -39.19 1.91
N GLU A 568 -26.94 -39.47 1.62
CA GLU A 568 -26.15 -40.50 2.30
C GLU A 568 -25.34 -39.88 3.46
N SER A 569 -24.80 -38.67 3.26
CA SER A 569 -24.07 -37.92 4.28
C SER A 569 -24.31 -36.42 4.11
N VAL A 570 -24.76 -35.77 5.19
CA VAL A 570 -24.95 -34.32 5.28
C VAL A 570 -24.10 -33.79 6.44
N PRO A 571 -23.21 -32.80 6.20
CA PRO A 571 -22.44 -32.18 7.27
C PRO A 571 -23.33 -31.55 8.35
N GLN A 572 -22.91 -31.68 9.60
CA GLN A 572 -23.61 -31.04 10.72
C GLN A 572 -23.45 -29.51 10.66
N PRO A 573 -24.42 -28.74 11.17
CA PRO A 573 -24.29 -27.30 11.30
C PRO A 573 -23.05 -26.89 12.09
N VAL A 574 -22.38 -25.83 11.65
CA VAL A 574 -21.17 -25.30 12.28
C VAL A 574 -21.47 -23.94 12.88
N THR A 575 -21.00 -23.70 14.10
CA THR A 575 -20.96 -22.38 14.72
C THR A 575 -19.57 -22.17 15.31
N VAL A 576 -18.93 -21.06 14.95
CA VAL A 576 -17.62 -20.65 15.47
C VAL A 576 -17.75 -19.22 15.97
N LYS A 577 -17.38 -18.99 17.22
CA LYS A 577 -17.39 -17.65 17.85
C LYS A 577 -15.98 -17.33 18.33
N SER A 578 -15.57 -16.08 18.11
CA SER A 578 -14.28 -15.56 18.56
C SER A 578 -14.36 -14.05 18.82
N ASN A 579 -13.27 -13.49 19.33
CA ASN A 579 -13.12 -12.04 19.46
C ASN A 579 -13.06 -11.35 18.08
N PHE A 580 -12.64 -12.08 17.04
CA PHE A 580 -12.48 -11.58 15.67
C PHE A 580 -13.76 -11.67 14.84
N GLY A 581 -14.76 -12.43 15.29
CA GLY A 581 -15.95 -12.64 14.48
C GLY A 581 -16.86 -13.77 14.93
N GLU A 582 -17.89 -13.99 14.13
CA GLU A 582 -18.82 -15.11 14.28
C GLU A 582 -19.10 -15.71 12.91
N TYR A 583 -19.07 -17.04 12.85
CA TYR A 583 -19.39 -17.80 11.67
C TYR A 583 -20.45 -18.85 11.99
N THR A 584 -21.47 -18.93 11.16
CA THR A 584 -22.45 -20.03 11.19
C THR A 584 -22.68 -20.56 9.80
N SER A 585 -22.76 -21.87 9.65
CA SER A 585 -23.25 -22.50 8.42
C SER A 585 -24.07 -23.74 8.70
N GLY A 586 -24.98 -24.07 7.79
CA GLY A 586 -25.87 -25.23 7.91
C GLY A 586 -26.34 -25.71 6.55
N ILE A 587 -26.55 -27.02 6.45
CA ILE A 587 -27.06 -27.68 5.25
C ILE A 587 -28.29 -28.48 5.63
N THR A 588 -29.39 -28.24 4.91
CA THR A 588 -30.60 -29.04 5.00
C THR A 588 -30.87 -29.67 3.64
N VAL A 589 -31.14 -30.97 3.61
CA VAL A 589 -31.60 -31.65 2.40
C VAL A 589 -33.07 -31.98 2.60
N LYS A 590 -33.94 -31.42 1.76
CA LYS A 590 -35.38 -31.66 1.78
C LYS A 590 -35.86 -31.89 0.36
N ASP A 591 -36.62 -32.97 0.17
CA ASP A 591 -37.10 -33.39 -1.15
C ASP A 591 -35.91 -33.53 -2.13
N ASN A 592 -35.97 -32.86 -3.28
CA ASN A 592 -34.89 -32.79 -4.25
C ASN A 592 -34.07 -31.48 -4.16
N GLN A 593 -33.98 -30.88 -2.97
CA GLN A 593 -33.25 -29.63 -2.76
C GLN A 593 -32.25 -29.71 -1.61
N ILE A 594 -31.07 -29.15 -1.84
CA ILE A 594 -30.08 -28.84 -0.82
C ILE A 594 -30.15 -27.34 -0.54
N VAL A 595 -30.44 -26.98 0.71
CA VAL A 595 -30.43 -25.59 1.18
C VAL A 595 -29.22 -25.41 2.07
N PHE A 596 -28.27 -24.59 1.61
CA PHE A 596 -27.12 -24.17 2.38
C PHE A 596 -27.30 -22.72 2.83
N THR A 597 -27.04 -22.47 4.10
CA THR A 597 -27.01 -21.12 4.68
C THR A 597 -25.67 -20.88 5.33
N ARG A 598 -25.15 -19.65 5.18
CA ARG A 598 -23.88 -19.20 5.73
C ARG A 598 -24.03 -17.76 6.20
N ARG A 599 -23.47 -17.46 7.36
CA ARG A 599 -23.30 -16.10 7.87
C ARG A 599 -21.92 -15.96 8.45
N TYR A 600 -21.15 -14.99 7.95
CA TYR A 600 -19.81 -14.67 8.41
C TYR A 600 -19.72 -13.20 8.80
N CYS A 601 -19.48 -12.95 10.08
CA CYS A 601 -19.19 -11.63 10.64
C CYS A 601 -17.71 -11.52 10.95
N ASN A 602 -17.08 -10.48 10.41
CA ASN A 602 -15.70 -10.11 10.71
C ASN A 602 -15.70 -8.81 11.50
N LYS A 603 -15.01 -8.81 12.64
CA LYS A 603 -14.82 -7.63 13.49
C LYS A 603 -13.43 -7.05 13.21
N ALA A 604 -13.39 -5.78 12.86
CA ALA A 604 -12.13 -5.04 12.77
C ALA A 604 -11.54 -4.77 14.16
N GLY A 605 -10.23 -4.59 14.21
CA GLY A 605 -9.50 -4.28 15.43
C GLY A 605 -8.03 -4.66 15.38
N ILE A 606 -7.27 -4.14 16.34
CA ILE A 606 -5.88 -4.51 16.59
C ILE A 606 -5.86 -5.40 17.82
N PHE A 607 -5.35 -6.62 17.65
CA PHE A 607 -5.28 -7.63 18.70
C PHE A 607 -3.82 -7.94 19.03
N PRO A 608 -3.48 -8.27 20.29
CA PRO A 608 -2.12 -8.64 20.67
C PRO A 608 -1.58 -9.81 19.85
N ALA A 609 -0.25 -9.89 19.66
CA ALA A 609 0.40 -10.97 18.91
C ALA A 609 0.02 -12.38 19.42
N SER A 610 -0.24 -12.52 20.73
CA SER A 610 -0.70 -13.77 21.36
C SER A 610 -2.04 -14.29 20.84
N GLU A 611 -2.87 -13.43 20.25
CA GLU A 611 -4.17 -13.80 19.68
C GLU A 611 -4.05 -14.42 18.28
N TRP A 612 -2.86 -14.45 17.68
CA TRP A 612 -2.63 -15.02 16.34
C TRP A 612 -3.09 -16.48 16.24
N VAL A 613 -2.75 -17.30 17.23
CA VAL A 613 -3.14 -18.72 17.23
C VAL A 613 -4.67 -18.87 17.25
N ASN A 614 -5.37 -18.02 18.01
CA ASN A 614 -6.83 -18.00 18.05
C ASN A 614 -7.43 -17.50 16.73
N PHE A 615 -6.83 -16.47 16.13
CA PHE A 615 -7.26 -15.92 14.84
C PHE A 615 -7.06 -16.92 13.70
N ALA A 616 -5.90 -17.57 13.64
CA ALA A 616 -5.61 -18.65 12.70
C ALA A 616 -6.56 -19.84 12.90
N ALA A 617 -6.83 -20.25 14.15
CA ALA A 617 -7.78 -21.31 14.46
C ALA A 617 -9.21 -20.95 13.99
N PHE A 618 -9.66 -19.71 14.23
CA PHE A 618 -10.95 -19.20 13.76
C PHE A 618 -11.04 -19.26 12.22
N ASN A 619 -10.07 -18.68 11.51
CA ASN A 619 -10.04 -18.69 10.04
C ASN A 619 -9.95 -20.11 9.47
N ASN A 620 -9.14 -20.99 10.07
CA ASN A 620 -8.99 -22.38 9.62
C ASN A 620 -10.25 -23.21 9.87
N ALA A 621 -11.00 -22.93 10.94
CA ALA A 621 -12.30 -23.54 11.18
C ALA A 621 -13.32 -23.09 10.12
N VAL A 622 -13.36 -21.79 9.78
CA VAL A 622 -14.17 -21.25 8.69
C VAL A 622 -13.77 -21.86 7.35
N TYR A 623 -12.47 -21.91 7.03
CA TYR A 623 -11.92 -22.51 5.81
C TYR A 623 -12.38 -23.97 5.63
N LYS A 624 -12.37 -24.75 6.72
CA LYS A 624 -12.83 -26.14 6.73
C LYS A 624 -14.34 -26.23 6.53
N ALA A 625 -15.12 -25.42 7.25
CA ALA A 625 -16.58 -25.42 7.16
C ALA A 625 -17.08 -24.99 5.77
N ASP A 626 -16.43 -24.02 5.14
CA ASP A 626 -16.74 -23.55 3.78
C ASP A 626 -16.49 -24.62 2.70
N ARG A 627 -15.78 -25.71 3.02
CA ARG A 627 -15.48 -26.84 2.11
C ARG A 627 -16.22 -28.13 2.51
N ALA A 628 -17.28 -28.01 3.30
CA ALA A 628 -18.11 -29.14 3.67
C ALA A 628 -18.79 -29.76 2.43
N ARG A 629 -18.76 -31.09 2.32
CA ARG A 629 -19.30 -31.85 1.19
C ARG A 629 -20.55 -32.61 1.57
N VAL A 630 -21.56 -32.55 0.71
CA VAL A 630 -22.73 -33.43 0.76
C VAL A 630 -22.47 -34.64 -0.12
N VAL A 631 -22.88 -35.82 0.35
CA VAL A 631 -22.88 -37.05 -0.42
C VAL A 631 -24.32 -37.51 -0.60
N LEU A 632 -24.72 -37.69 -1.86
CA LEU A 632 -26.02 -38.22 -2.25
C LEU A 632 -25.83 -39.60 -2.89
N VAL A 633 -26.81 -40.47 -2.75
CA VAL A 633 -26.84 -41.79 -3.39
C VAL A 633 -28.13 -41.97 -4.19
N LYS A 634 -27.97 -42.41 -5.45
CA LYS A 634 -29.08 -42.78 -6.34
C LYS A 634 -29.65 -44.12 -5.91
N GLN A 635 -30.94 -44.15 -5.56
CA GLN A 635 -31.62 -45.39 -5.16
C GLN A 635 -31.70 -46.38 -6.32
#